data_AF-L0GRH4-F1
#
_entry.id   AF-L0GRH4-F1
#
_cell.length_a   1.000
_cell.length_b   1.000
_cell.length_c   1.000
_cell.angle_alpha   90.00
_cell.angle_beta   90.00
_cell.angle_gamma   90.00
#
_symmetry.space_group_name_H-M   'P 1'
#
loop_
_entity.id
_entity.type
_entity.pdbx_description
1 polymer ?
#
loop_
_entity_poly.entity_id
_entity_poly.type
_entity_poly.pdbx_seq_one_letter_code
_entity_poly.pdbx_strand_id
1 'polypeptide(L)'
;MTDAFYSESANNIVDFKPRSQLAAEAQLEAFIEWAKQTLPKGIPSRVHASILWEDSSWHPHGFTGCNFSAVGSTRSAPKAMQAPFTDFAKALLVYRGVYLQKKAVGGWMGSLRALEAALLELTGTRDVTRVSAAVCNKACEYMDRYWTKGNNAYTYSKSLETIISLMRAKNLLNSDFRWTSPLTIKPNGTLKQQRADREQKLPSPDAIRALGEVFSNELTLPLDIVVTSACALLLSAPSRVGELADVELDCVVFKEDNQGNRRMFLRWHSEKINQVTLKPVVKPEMEPVVERVITLLKPITDEPRAYAAWLEDNPDDFPPHEGVPSKGPDEPLTYAECCAAVKLTVHETSHPRSVFKSKFLKSVEKQKALSPAARALLADIRDGWDSSAGQRIYVKGKQRFQSIEFDDRCMITLRKLNVLLREKYLPKDFPYTTPYTEGKARVKYRDALFTVRTGAMAKNSGNEKHEFGVEIAAHSNRLTAQLGGANDPRIKSMFERHGYPGIKVNTHAFRHELNTRMHQAGLSQLLIDAFSGRTSRGSVYNHETIEDRTQRVAAFHPKTKHSTGAQRLDKVKTNQPLTLGDVRELREGEPDRVVHQTHLGVCVHNFAYEPCPKMGACLDCGLLGCVKGDDVKLGNLKEERDDLKLRLDKALDAQSRDVFGASESAKKLSEKLYKCEALILTLEDPKLENGAIVWNADNGWTLTKNAAAMSGLIEVKVIEGNQTQEGLPSLDDVLALLDEIEG
;
A
#
# COMPACT_ATOMS: atom_id res chain seq x y z
N MET A 1 -16.60 23.79 5.47
CA MET A 1 -17.25 23.95 6.79
C MET A 1 -16.46 23.14 7.79
N THR A 2 -16.25 23.77 8.93
CA THR A 2 -15.47 23.38 10.09
C THR A 2 -15.99 22.11 10.73
N ASP A 3 -15.12 21.12 10.93
CA ASP A 3 -15.26 20.19 12.04
C ASP A 3 -13.92 20.07 12.77
N ALA A 4 -13.89 20.77 13.89
CA ALA A 4 -12.88 20.67 14.92
C ALA A 4 -13.10 19.36 15.67
N PHE A 5 -12.17 18.42 15.50
CA PHE A 5 -11.97 17.36 16.49
C PHE A 5 -10.76 17.72 17.34
N TYR A 6 -11.06 18.00 18.60
CA TYR A 6 -10.12 18.11 19.70
C TYR A 6 -9.20 16.88 19.74
N SER A 7 -7.93 17.08 19.40
CA SER A 7 -6.83 16.29 19.96
C SER A 7 -6.16 17.17 21.00
N GLU A 8 -6.13 16.74 22.26
CA GLU A 8 -5.30 17.37 23.28
C GLU A 8 -3.87 17.54 22.77
N SER A 9 -3.39 18.79 22.73
CA SER A 9 -2.06 19.13 22.27
C SER A 9 -1.02 18.67 23.28
N ALA A 10 -0.50 17.45 23.13
CA ALA A 10 0.64 16.94 23.90
C ALA A 10 1.99 17.57 23.46
N ASN A 11 2.05 18.89 23.24
CA ASN A 11 3.30 19.55 22.87
C ASN A 11 3.49 20.86 23.65
N ASN A 12 4.16 20.76 24.81
CA ASN A 12 4.68 21.91 25.59
C ASN A 12 5.85 22.63 24.89
N ILE A 13 5.96 22.54 23.56
CA ILE A 13 7.07 23.11 22.78
C ILE A 13 6.56 24.35 22.05
N VAL A 14 7.01 25.51 22.50
CA VAL A 14 6.70 26.80 21.89
C VAL A 14 7.51 26.95 20.59
N ASP A 15 6.84 27.37 19.51
CA ASP A 15 7.49 27.69 18.24
C ASP A 15 8.55 28.79 18.38
N PHE A 16 9.61 28.71 17.59
CA PHE A 16 10.54 29.83 17.43
C PHE A 16 9.85 30.99 16.72
N LYS A 17 9.83 32.17 17.35
CA LYS A 17 9.32 33.40 16.74
C LYS A 17 10.49 34.36 16.45
N PRO A 18 10.68 34.78 15.18
CA PRO A 18 11.70 35.76 14.87
C PRO A 18 11.38 37.11 15.52
N ARG A 19 12.41 37.84 15.91
CA ARG A 19 12.31 39.22 16.42
C ARG A 19 12.66 40.19 15.28
N SER A 20 11.83 41.19 15.04
CA SER A 20 12.02 42.14 13.94
C SER A 20 13.28 43.00 14.06
N GLN A 21 13.84 43.12 15.27
CA GLN A 21 14.96 44.01 15.60
C GLN A 21 16.35 43.40 15.39
N LEU A 22 16.43 42.11 15.09
CA LEU A 22 17.70 41.38 15.02
C LEU A 22 18.07 41.07 13.58
N ALA A 23 19.37 41.20 13.26
CA ALA A 23 19.95 40.78 11.99
C ALA A 23 19.86 39.26 11.80
N ALA A 24 19.94 38.78 10.56
CA ALA A 24 19.70 37.37 10.26
C ALA A 24 20.69 36.43 10.95
N GLU A 25 21.93 36.87 11.17
CA GLU A 25 22.96 36.13 11.90
C GLU A 25 22.53 35.89 13.36
N ALA A 26 22.10 36.94 14.06
CA ALA A 26 21.59 36.83 15.42
C ALA A 26 20.30 35.98 15.49
N GLN A 27 19.48 35.99 14.43
CA GLN A 27 18.30 35.13 14.33
C GLN A 27 18.64 33.68 14.15
N LEU A 28 19.65 33.40 13.34
CA LEU A 28 20.15 32.06 13.14
C LEU A 28 20.71 31.47 14.44
N GLU A 29 21.50 32.25 15.19
CA GLU A 29 22.01 31.84 16.50
C GLU A 29 20.87 31.56 17.49
N ALA A 30 19.89 32.46 17.59
CA ALA A 30 18.73 32.28 18.46
C ALA A 30 17.88 31.05 18.05
N PHE A 31 17.77 30.77 16.75
CA PHE A 31 17.07 29.60 16.23
C PHE A 31 17.80 28.29 16.57
N ILE A 32 19.13 28.29 16.47
CA ILE A 32 19.97 27.15 16.88
C ILE A 32 19.84 26.91 18.38
N GLU A 33 19.87 27.95 19.19
CA GLU A 33 19.73 27.83 20.65
C GLU A 33 18.34 27.32 21.05
N TRP A 34 17.29 27.84 20.40
CA TRP A 34 15.94 27.27 20.55
C TRP A 34 15.91 25.78 20.21
N ALA A 35 16.58 25.36 19.14
CA ALA A 35 16.62 23.96 18.75
C ALA A 35 17.41 23.09 19.75
N LYS A 36 18.52 23.59 20.31
CA LYS A 36 19.27 22.91 21.38
C LYS A 36 18.43 22.68 22.62
N GLN A 37 17.61 23.66 23.01
CA GLN A 37 16.68 23.54 24.14
C GLN A 37 15.46 22.66 23.83
N THR A 38 15.12 22.52 22.55
CA THR A 38 13.97 21.73 22.09
C THR A 38 14.31 20.26 21.88
N LEU A 39 15.54 19.93 21.46
CA LEU A 39 15.97 18.57 21.20
C LEU A 39 15.76 17.61 22.40
N PRO A 40 16.11 17.98 23.66
CA PRO A 40 15.87 17.14 24.83
C PRO A 40 14.39 16.97 25.18
N LYS A 41 13.54 17.93 24.80
CA LYS A 41 12.07 17.87 24.95
C LYS A 41 11.41 16.93 23.94
N GLY A 42 12.20 16.15 23.21
CA GLY A 42 11.80 15.29 22.10
C GLY A 42 10.53 14.48 22.34
N ILE A 43 9.93 13.99 21.26
CA ILE A 43 8.74 13.15 21.35
C ILE A 43 9.11 11.88 22.13
N PRO A 44 8.41 11.55 23.23
CA PRO A 44 8.66 10.33 23.99
C PRO A 44 8.78 9.14 23.04
N SER A 45 9.88 8.39 23.18
CA SER A 45 10.17 7.18 22.41
C SER A 45 10.45 7.35 20.90
N ARG A 46 10.58 8.57 20.35
CA ARG A 46 11.17 8.80 19.01
C ARG A 46 12.61 9.31 19.08
N VAL A 47 12.87 10.19 20.05
CA VAL A 47 14.21 10.71 20.32
C VAL A 47 14.63 10.19 21.68
N HIS A 48 15.74 9.47 21.74
CA HIS A 48 16.19 8.84 22.97
C HIS A 48 17.02 9.83 23.77
N ALA A 49 16.89 9.83 25.10
CA ALA A 49 17.65 10.69 26.01
C ALA A 49 19.19 10.54 25.86
N SER A 50 19.65 9.49 25.17
CA SER A 50 21.05 9.31 24.77
C SER A 50 21.59 10.35 23.77
N ILE A 51 20.73 11.09 23.07
CA ILE A 51 21.13 11.99 21.99
C ILE A 51 21.92 13.19 22.54
N LEU A 52 23.01 13.54 21.87
CA LEU A 52 23.77 14.76 22.16
C LEU A 52 23.76 15.68 20.94
N TRP A 53 23.77 17.00 21.20
CA TRP A 53 23.74 17.97 20.12
C TRP A 53 24.97 17.82 19.22
N GLU A 54 26.12 17.49 19.79
CA GLU A 54 27.45 17.40 19.18
C GLU A 54 27.61 16.16 18.29
N ASP A 55 26.72 15.16 18.43
CA ASP A 55 26.82 13.91 17.69
C ASP A 55 26.87 14.15 16.17
N SER A 56 27.76 13.42 15.50
CA SER A 56 27.88 13.44 14.03
C SER A 56 26.72 12.74 13.32
N SER A 57 25.91 11.98 14.07
CA SER A 57 24.73 11.29 13.57
C SER A 57 23.74 11.05 14.70
N TRP A 58 22.50 11.50 14.52
CA TRP A 58 21.38 11.24 15.43
C TRP A 58 20.57 9.98 15.07
N HIS A 59 20.89 9.33 13.94
CA HIS A 59 20.24 8.09 13.51
C HIS A 59 20.28 6.99 14.60
N PRO A 60 21.42 6.71 15.26
CA PRO A 60 21.47 5.72 16.34
C PRO A 60 20.58 6.09 17.54
N HIS A 61 20.24 7.37 17.72
CA HIS A 61 19.48 7.89 18.86
C HIS A 61 17.98 8.01 18.59
N GLY A 62 17.49 7.38 17.51
CA GLY A 62 16.06 7.32 17.16
C GLY A 62 15.65 8.36 16.11
N PHE A 63 16.56 9.26 15.76
CA PHE A 63 16.31 10.25 14.71
C PHE A 63 16.70 9.71 13.32
N THR A 64 15.91 8.76 12.83
CA THR A 64 16.24 7.98 11.63
C THR A 64 16.48 8.87 10.40
N GLY A 65 17.71 8.80 9.85
CA GLY A 65 18.10 9.49 8.62
C GLY A 65 18.85 10.79 8.87
N CYS A 66 18.96 11.22 10.12
CA CYS A 66 19.76 12.37 10.55
C CYS A 66 21.22 11.96 10.73
N ASN A 67 21.98 11.92 9.63
CA ASN A 67 23.44 11.81 9.67
C ASN A 67 24.05 13.03 8.98
N PHE A 68 24.86 13.79 9.73
CA PHE A 68 25.39 15.09 9.34
C PHE A 68 26.67 14.93 8.52
N SER A 69 26.53 14.24 7.39
CA SER A 69 27.59 14.03 6.42
C SER A 69 27.47 15.02 5.26
N ALA A 70 28.59 15.36 4.62
CA ALA A 70 28.61 16.19 3.41
C ALA A 70 28.13 15.41 2.17
N VAL A 71 27.92 16.13 1.05
CA VAL A 71 27.63 15.52 -0.25
C VAL A 71 28.76 14.58 -0.68
N GLY A 72 28.42 13.44 -1.29
CA GLY A 72 29.39 12.42 -1.71
C GLY A 72 30.02 11.60 -0.57
N SER A 73 29.57 11.75 0.68
CA SER A 73 29.98 10.89 1.79
C SER A 73 29.53 9.44 1.55
N THR A 74 30.44 8.49 1.78
CA THR A 74 30.16 7.05 1.68
C THR A 74 30.58 6.32 2.94
N ARG A 75 30.21 5.03 3.08
CA ARG A 75 30.64 4.22 4.23
C ARG A 75 32.16 4.01 4.26
N SER A 76 32.81 3.92 3.10
CA SER A 76 34.26 3.72 2.97
C SER A 76 35.05 5.03 3.01
N ALA A 77 34.46 6.13 2.56
CA ALA A 77 35.05 7.47 2.63
C ALA A 77 34.05 8.44 3.30
N PRO A 78 33.92 8.40 4.63
CA PRO A 78 33.00 9.27 5.36
C PRO A 78 33.49 10.72 5.29
N LYS A 79 32.60 11.63 4.88
CA LYS A 79 32.83 13.07 4.88
C LYS A 79 31.82 13.75 5.80
N ALA A 80 32.31 14.49 6.79
CA ALA A 80 31.46 15.22 7.73
C ALA A 80 30.99 16.55 7.11
N MET A 81 29.74 16.93 7.39
CA MET A 81 29.24 18.29 7.15
C MET A 81 30.01 19.26 8.05
N GLN A 82 30.38 20.42 7.54
CA GLN A 82 31.28 21.33 8.26
C GLN A 82 30.52 22.48 8.94
N ALA A 83 31.05 22.92 10.08
CA ALA A 83 30.59 24.13 10.75
C ALA A 83 30.85 25.38 9.87
N PRO A 84 30.04 26.45 10.01
CA PRO A 84 28.88 26.59 10.91
C PRO A 84 27.59 25.93 10.39
N PHE A 85 27.56 25.42 9.14
CA PHE A 85 26.33 24.90 8.52
C PHE A 85 25.71 23.71 9.26
N THR A 86 26.53 22.87 9.91
CA THR A 86 26.06 21.68 10.65
C THR A 86 25.03 22.03 11.73
N ASP A 87 25.21 23.11 12.48
CA ASP A 87 24.29 23.51 13.56
C ASP A 87 22.95 24.01 13.01
N PHE A 88 22.98 24.73 11.89
CA PHE A 88 21.77 25.09 11.16
C PHE A 88 21.01 23.85 10.66
N ALA A 89 21.72 22.89 10.06
CA ALA A 89 21.11 21.65 9.60
C ALA A 89 20.47 20.88 10.77
N LYS A 90 21.15 20.79 11.91
CA LYS A 90 20.62 20.22 13.16
C LYS A 90 19.35 20.95 13.60
N ALA A 91 19.36 22.28 13.63
CA ALA A 91 18.21 23.09 14.04
C ALA A 91 16.98 22.89 13.15
N LEU A 92 17.15 22.81 11.83
CA LEU A 92 16.07 22.50 10.90
C LEU A 92 15.47 21.11 11.11
N LEU A 93 16.32 20.12 11.39
CA LEU A 93 15.83 18.77 11.67
C LEU A 93 15.07 18.73 12.99
N VAL A 94 15.52 19.40 14.04
CA VAL A 94 14.75 19.55 15.29
C VAL A 94 13.39 20.19 15.02
N TYR A 95 13.36 21.30 14.28
CA TYR A 95 12.12 21.97 13.90
C TYR A 95 11.14 21.00 13.21
N ARG A 96 11.63 20.21 12.26
CA ARG A 96 10.80 19.28 11.49
C ARG A 96 10.37 18.04 12.28
N GLY A 97 11.31 17.38 12.94
CA GLY A 97 11.10 16.06 13.54
C GLY A 97 10.59 16.11 14.97
N VAL A 98 10.97 17.13 15.74
CA VAL A 98 10.56 17.32 17.14
C VAL A 98 9.37 18.26 17.22
N TYR A 99 9.49 19.50 16.71
CA TYR A 99 8.42 20.50 16.82
C TYR A 99 7.22 20.17 15.91
N LEU A 100 7.43 20.00 14.59
CA LEU A 100 6.35 19.63 13.65
C LEU A 100 5.97 18.14 13.68
N GLN A 101 6.71 17.33 14.45
CA GLN A 101 6.51 15.89 14.61
C GLN A 101 6.48 15.07 13.30
N LYS A 102 7.17 15.53 12.25
CA LYS A 102 7.20 14.85 10.94
C LYS A 102 8.27 13.75 10.90
N LYS A 103 7.84 12.52 10.61
CA LYS A 103 8.72 11.33 10.55
C LYS A 103 9.79 11.39 9.44
N ALA A 104 9.45 11.93 8.27
CA ALA A 104 10.33 11.87 7.10
C ALA A 104 11.32 13.05 7.05
N VAL A 105 12.56 12.83 7.48
CA VAL A 105 13.64 13.83 7.49
C VAL A 105 14.73 13.60 6.45
N GLY A 106 14.82 12.40 5.87
CA GLY A 106 15.86 12.05 4.90
C GLY A 106 15.87 12.94 3.65
N GLY A 107 14.70 13.36 3.17
CA GLY A 107 14.58 14.29 2.04
C GLY A 107 15.21 15.64 2.33
N TRP A 108 14.95 16.20 3.51
CA TRP A 108 15.56 17.45 3.97
C TRP A 108 17.07 17.31 4.14
N MET A 109 17.54 16.17 4.67
CA MET A 109 18.97 15.94 4.81
C MET A 109 19.67 15.86 3.45
N GLY A 110 19.07 15.22 2.45
CA GLY A 110 19.55 15.24 1.06
C GLY A 110 19.67 16.66 0.52
N SER A 111 18.63 17.49 0.74
CA SER A 111 18.63 18.91 0.35
C SER A 111 19.75 19.71 1.02
N LEU A 112 19.91 19.55 2.33
CA LEU A 112 20.88 20.29 3.13
C LEU A 112 22.33 19.98 2.72
N ARG A 113 22.62 18.74 2.32
CA ARG A 113 23.95 18.36 1.79
C ARG A 113 24.28 19.07 0.50
N ALA A 114 23.32 19.12 -0.42
CA ALA A 114 23.50 19.83 -1.69
C ALA A 114 23.58 21.36 -1.46
N LEU A 115 22.80 21.88 -0.52
CA LEU A 115 22.81 23.29 -0.16
C LEU A 115 24.15 23.71 0.46
N GLU A 116 24.72 22.93 1.39
CA GLU A 116 26.05 23.20 1.96
C GLU A 116 27.12 23.31 0.86
N ALA A 117 27.15 22.34 -0.05
CA ALA A 117 28.12 22.29 -1.14
C ALA A 117 27.97 23.48 -2.11
N ALA A 118 26.73 23.78 -2.50
CA ALA A 118 26.43 24.91 -3.38
C ALA A 118 26.75 26.27 -2.75
N LEU A 119 26.47 26.43 -1.45
CA LEU A 119 26.74 27.65 -0.70
C LEU A 119 28.24 27.92 -0.61
N LEU A 120 29.03 26.88 -0.31
CA LEU A 120 30.48 26.98 -0.28
C LEU A 120 31.05 27.34 -1.66
N GLU A 121 30.61 26.66 -2.71
CA GLU A 121 31.12 26.87 -4.07
C GLU A 121 30.88 28.30 -4.55
N LEU A 122 29.70 28.87 -4.31
CA LEU A 122 29.34 30.18 -4.85
C LEU A 122 29.72 31.36 -3.95
N THR A 123 29.81 31.17 -2.63
CA THR A 123 30.04 32.28 -1.70
C THR A 123 31.41 32.25 -1.03
N GLY A 124 32.16 31.15 -1.17
CA GLY A 124 33.40 30.88 -0.44
C GLY A 124 33.20 30.61 1.06
N THR A 125 31.96 30.66 1.55
CA THR A 125 31.60 30.55 2.97
C THR A 125 30.49 29.52 3.17
N ARG A 126 30.31 29.07 4.40
CA ARG A 126 29.18 28.20 4.81
C ARG A 126 28.13 28.97 5.62
N ASP A 127 28.12 30.29 5.46
CA ASP A 127 27.19 31.18 6.13
C ASP A 127 25.80 31.09 5.48
N VAL A 128 24.88 30.52 6.24
CA VAL A 128 23.52 30.17 5.80
C VAL A 128 22.69 31.42 5.50
N THR A 129 22.97 32.55 6.13
CA THR A 129 22.21 33.80 5.91
C THR A 129 22.39 34.31 4.47
N ARG A 130 23.48 33.91 3.79
CA ARG A 130 23.83 34.29 2.41
C ARG A 130 23.21 33.40 1.33
N VAL A 131 22.35 32.44 1.70
CA VAL A 131 21.63 31.60 0.74
C VAL A 131 20.78 32.50 -0.18
N SER A 132 20.87 32.24 -1.48
CA SER A 132 20.15 32.98 -2.54
C SER A 132 19.52 32.03 -3.56
N ALA A 133 18.72 32.57 -4.49
CA ALA A 133 18.16 31.78 -5.59
C ALA A 133 19.24 31.10 -6.45
N ALA A 134 20.39 31.75 -6.65
CA ALA A 134 21.52 31.19 -7.39
C ALA A 134 22.13 29.97 -6.65
N VAL A 135 22.27 30.07 -5.32
CA VAL A 135 22.70 28.95 -4.47
C VAL A 135 21.71 27.79 -4.55
N CYS A 136 20.40 28.06 -4.56
CA CYS A 136 19.38 27.02 -4.67
C CYS A 136 19.41 26.30 -6.04
N ASN A 137 19.62 27.05 -7.13
CA ASN A 137 19.78 26.46 -8.46
C ASN A 137 21.04 25.58 -8.53
N LYS A 138 22.15 26.06 -7.97
CA LYS A 138 23.38 25.28 -7.89
C LYS A 138 23.23 24.02 -7.05
N ALA A 139 22.48 24.08 -5.94
CA ALA A 139 22.13 22.91 -5.17
C ALA A 139 21.31 21.89 -5.99
N CYS A 140 20.42 22.35 -6.87
CA CYS A 140 19.70 21.45 -7.79
C CYS A 140 20.64 20.76 -8.80
N GLU A 141 21.66 21.46 -9.32
CA GLU A 141 22.69 20.82 -10.17
C GLU A 141 23.45 19.73 -9.42
N TYR A 142 23.82 19.99 -8.16
CA TYR A 142 24.41 18.96 -7.29
C TYR A 142 23.46 17.78 -7.14
N MET A 143 22.17 18.04 -6.91
CA MET A 143 21.20 16.98 -6.73
C MET A 143 21.08 16.08 -7.96
N ASP A 144 21.00 16.67 -9.15
CA ASP A 144 20.83 15.92 -10.40
C ASP A 144 22.10 15.12 -10.76
N ARG A 145 23.28 15.67 -10.48
CA ARG A 145 24.57 14.99 -10.68
C ARG A 145 24.78 13.82 -9.72
N TYR A 146 24.44 13.98 -8.44
CA TYR A 146 24.70 12.95 -7.42
C TYR A 146 23.60 11.89 -7.31
N TRP A 147 22.34 12.24 -7.54
CA TRP A 147 21.20 11.33 -7.42
C TRP A 147 20.53 11.07 -8.77
N THR A 148 21.26 10.39 -9.66
CA THR A 148 20.85 10.12 -11.04
C THR A 148 19.72 9.10 -11.19
N LYS A 149 19.49 8.25 -10.17
CA LYS A 149 18.48 7.17 -10.21
C LYS A 149 17.16 7.60 -9.57
N GLY A 150 16.06 7.28 -10.25
CA GLY A 150 14.70 7.56 -9.78
C GLY A 150 14.40 9.07 -9.68
N ASN A 151 13.47 9.43 -8.79
CA ASN A 151 13.00 10.80 -8.57
C ASN A 151 13.60 11.45 -7.31
N ASN A 152 14.75 10.97 -6.85
CA ASN A 152 15.37 11.46 -5.62
C ASN A 152 15.79 12.93 -5.73
N ALA A 153 16.45 13.32 -6.83
CA ALA A 153 16.85 14.72 -7.07
C ALA A 153 15.64 15.67 -7.01
N TYR A 154 14.56 15.33 -7.71
CA TYR A 154 13.28 16.07 -7.65
C TYR A 154 12.69 16.13 -6.23
N THR A 155 12.69 15.03 -5.50
CA THR A 155 12.13 14.98 -4.14
C THR A 155 12.94 15.85 -3.16
N TYR A 156 14.26 15.86 -3.31
CA TYR A 156 15.16 16.69 -2.51
C TYR A 156 15.05 18.16 -2.90
N SER A 157 14.82 18.48 -4.16
CA SER A 157 14.63 19.88 -4.56
C SER A 157 13.30 20.45 -4.06
N LYS A 158 12.22 19.66 -4.01
CA LYS A 158 10.96 20.05 -3.35
C LYS A 158 11.09 20.19 -1.83
N SER A 159 11.92 19.36 -1.21
CA SER A 159 12.27 19.53 0.20
C SER A 159 13.05 20.84 0.41
N LEU A 160 13.94 21.22 -0.51
CA LEU A 160 14.66 22.50 -0.48
C LEU A 160 13.70 23.69 -0.59
N GLU A 161 12.70 23.66 -1.47
CA GLU A 161 11.68 24.73 -1.55
C GLU A 161 10.98 24.97 -0.20
N THR A 162 10.67 23.90 0.51
CA THR A 162 10.04 23.97 1.84
C THR A 162 11.01 24.56 2.87
N ILE A 163 12.29 24.19 2.80
CA ILE A 163 13.34 24.75 3.67
C ILE A 163 13.49 26.26 3.42
N ILE A 164 13.59 26.71 2.16
CA ILE A 164 13.70 28.13 1.84
C ILE A 164 12.48 28.90 2.33
N SER A 165 11.27 28.37 2.14
CA SER A 165 10.05 28.99 2.65
C SER A 165 10.06 29.15 4.18
N LEU A 166 10.59 28.15 4.90
CA LEU A 166 10.76 28.22 6.36
C LEU A 166 11.82 29.25 6.75
N MET A 167 12.97 29.28 6.07
CA MET A 167 14.04 30.25 6.35
C MET A 167 13.53 31.69 6.23
N ARG A 168 12.71 31.97 5.21
CA ARG A 168 12.05 33.27 5.04
C ARG A 168 11.10 33.57 6.20
N ALA A 169 10.22 32.62 6.54
CA ALA A 169 9.25 32.80 7.62
C ALA A 169 9.90 33.00 9.01
N LYS A 170 11.11 32.49 9.20
CA LYS A 170 11.89 32.64 10.44
C LYS A 170 12.98 33.73 10.35
N ASN A 171 12.98 34.56 9.30
CA ASN A 171 13.95 35.64 9.08
C ASN A 171 15.42 35.20 9.18
N LEU A 172 15.76 34.05 8.59
CA LEU A 172 17.11 33.46 8.64
C LEU A 172 18.00 33.84 7.44
N LEU A 173 17.58 34.80 6.62
CA LEU A 173 18.24 35.20 5.37
C LEU A 173 18.58 36.69 5.40
N ASN A 174 19.77 37.05 4.90
CA ASN A 174 20.21 38.44 4.75
C ASN A 174 19.42 39.21 3.69
N SER A 175 18.93 38.51 2.68
CA SER A 175 18.09 39.08 1.63
C SER A 175 16.94 38.15 1.35
N ASP A 176 15.71 38.66 1.45
CA ASP A 176 14.53 37.86 1.16
C ASP A 176 14.44 37.57 -0.34
N PHE A 177 14.09 36.34 -0.71
CA PHE A 177 13.87 35.93 -2.09
C PHE A 177 12.84 34.80 -2.17
N ARG A 178 12.09 34.75 -3.28
CA ARG A 178 11.20 33.63 -3.58
C ARG A 178 11.88 32.70 -4.57
N TRP A 179 11.75 31.38 -4.36
CA TRP A 179 12.38 30.40 -5.22
C TRP A 179 11.51 29.15 -5.36
N THR A 180 11.53 28.56 -6.56
CA THR A 180 10.92 27.27 -6.88
C THR A 180 11.92 26.42 -7.66
N SER A 181 11.86 25.11 -7.48
CA SER A 181 12.78 24.18 -8.10
C SER A 181 12.53 24.03 -9.59
N PRO A 182 13.60 24.04 -10.40
CA PRO A 182 13.51 23.76 -11.83
C PRO A 182 13.47 22.26 -12.16
N LEU A 183 13.71 21.36 -11.20
CA LEU A 183 13.74 19.92 -11.47
C LEU A 183 12.32 19.38 -11.68
N THR A 184 12.17 18.47 -12.65
CA THR A 184 10.91 17.81 -12.98
C THR A 184 10.99 16.30 -12.69
N ILE A 185 9.82 15.66 -12.59
CA ILE A 185 9.73 14.21 -12.43
C ILE A 185 10.22 13.55 -13.73
N LYS A 186 11.02 12.49 -13.63
CA LYS A 186 11.46 11.76 -14.82
C LYS A 186 10.26 11.10 -15.50
N PRO A 187 10.11 11.23 -16.83
CA PRO A 187 9.00 10.62 -17.56
C PRO A 187 9.07 9.09 -17.44
N ASN A 188 7.90 8.44 -17.44
CA ASN A 188 7.83 6.99 -17.53
C ASN A 188 8.40 6.56 -18.89
N GLY A 189 9.25 5.54 -18.90
CA GLY A 189 9.86 5.01 -20.12
C GLY A 189 8.84 4.47 -21.13
N THR A 190 9.33 3.90 -22.23
CA THR A 190 8.48 3.29 -23.27
C THR A 190 7.61 2.16 -22.73
N LEU A 191 6.50 1.80 -23.40
CA LEU A 191 5.65 0.68 -22.98
C LEU A 191 6.43 -0.63 -22.84
N LYS A 192 7.42 -0.86 -23.71
CA LYS A 192 8.34 -2.01 -23.64
C LYS A 192 9.17 -1.99 -22.35
N GLN A 193 9.73 -0.83 -21.98
CA GLN A 193 10.45 -0.68 -20.71
C GLN A 193 9.53 -0.89 -19.51
N GLN A 194 8.32 -0.35 -19.55
CA GLN A 194 7.34 -0.53 -18.48
C GLN A 194 6.95 -2.00 -18.31
N ARG A 195 6.81 -2.78 -19.39
CA ARG A 195 6.54 -4.22 -19.32
C ARG A 195 7.70 -4.98 -18.67
N ALA A 196 8.94 -4.74 -19.11
CA ALA A 196 10.13 -5.34 -18.51
C ALA A 196 10.26 -4.98 -17.01
N ASP A 197 10.00 -3.73 -16.65
CA ASP A 197 10.02 -3.26 -15.26
C ASP A 197 8.93 -3.91 -14.38
N ARG A 198 7.79 -4.31 -14.97
CA ARG A 198 6.72 -5.04 -14.27
C ARG A 198 7.12 -6.49 -14.03
N GLU A 199 7.62 -7.17 -15.06
CA GLU A 199 8.09 -8.55 -14.97
C GLU A 199 9.18 -8.72 -13.89
N GLN A 200 10.09 -7.75 -13.76
CA GLN A 200 11.11 -7.74 -12.71
C GLN A 200 10.57 -7.54 -11.28
N LYS A 201 9.34 -7.03 -11.12
CA LYS A 201 8.71 -6.78 -9.81
C LYS A 201 7.89 -7.96 -9.30
N LEU A 202 7.53 -8.89 -10.18
CA LEU A 202 6.85 -10.13 -9.83
C LEU A 202 7.88 -11.21 -9.48
N PRO A 203 7.55 -12.15 -8.58
CA PRO A 203 8.39 -13.31 -8.35
C PRO A 203 8.37 -14.20 -9.60
N SER A 204 9.48 -14.86 -9.94
CA SER A 204 9.45 -15.86 -11.01
C SER A 204 8.58 -17.05 -10.57
N PRO A 205 7.87 -17.72 -11.49
CA PRO A 205 7.10 -18.92 -11.17
C PRO A 205 7.94 -20.01 -10.48
N ASP A 206 9.19 -20.16 -10.90
CA ASP A 206 10.14 -21.11 -10.32
C ASP A 206 10.49 -20.75 -8.87
N ALA A 207 10.56 -19.46 -8.53
CA ALA A 207 10.80 -19.04 -7.15
C ALA A 207 9.62 -19.37 -6.22
N ILE A 208 8.38 -19.21 -6.69
CA ILE A 208 7.18 -19.58 -5.92
C ILE A 208 7.11 -21.10 -5.75
N ARG A 209 7.40 -21.87 -6.81
CA ARG A 209 7.44 -23.33 -6.75
C ARG A 209 8.49 -23.84 -5.78
N ALA A 210 9.73 -23.35 -5.91
CA ALA A 210 10.82 -23.71 -5.01
C ALA A 210 10.50 -23.34 -3.55
N LEU A 211 9.85 -22.20 -3.29
CA LEU A 211 9.38 -21.86 -1.94
C LEU A 211 8.38 -22.89 -1.40
N GLY A 212 7.42 -23.30 -2.22
CA GLY A 212 6.43 -24.31 -1.84
C GLY A 212 7.06 -25.67 -1.56
N GLU A 213 7.99 -26.12 -2.42
CA GLU A 213 8.73 -27.38 -2.27
C GLU A 213 9.60 -27.36 -1.00
N VAL A 214 10.41 -26.29 -0.81
CA VAL A 214 11.25 -26.14 0.39
C VAL A 214 10.39 -26.07 1.65
N PHE A 215 9.30 -25.30 1.63
CA PHE A 215 8.41 -25.23 2.78
C PHE A 215 7.87 -26.62 3.09
N SER A 216 7.45 -27.41 2.10
CA SER A 216 6.84 -28.74 2.27
C SER A 216 7.79 -29.82 2.82
N ASN A 217 9.11 -29.60 2.74
CA ASN A 217 10.11 -30.52 3.28
C ASN A 217 10.15 -30.56 4.82
N GLU A 218 10.82 -31.57 5.37
CA GLU A 218 11.21 -31.61 6.77
C GLU A 218 12.38 -30.65 7.02
N LEU A 219 12.05 -29.47 7.54
CA LEU A 219 13.04 -28.44 7.84
C LEU A 219 13.68 -28.69 9.22
N THR A 220 15.00 -28.80 9.27
CA THR A 220 15.75 -29.00 10.52
C THR A 220 16.51 -27.75 10.97
N LEU A 221 16.81 -26.83 10.04
CA LEU A 221 17.55 -25.61 10.34
C LEU A 221 16.57 -24.50 10.80
N PRO A 222 16.70 -23.95 12.02
CA PRO A 222 15.80 -22.89 12.52
C PRO A 222 15.74 -21.66 11.60
N LEU A 223 16.86 -21.32 10.95
CA LEU A 223 16.91 -20.23 9.97
C LEU A 223 15.98 -20.49 8.77
N ASP A 224 15.95 -21.72 8.25
CA ASP A 224 15.10 -22.06 7.09
C ASP A 224 13.62 -22.09 7.50
N ILE A 225 13.33 -22.61 8.70
CA ILE A 225 11.97 -22.57 9.28
C ILE A 225 11.46 -21.14 9.37
N VAL A 226 12.26 -20.22 9.93
CA VAL A 226 11.88 -18.81 10.06
C VAL A 226 11.66 -18.16 8.69
N VAL A 227 12.57 -18.36 7.74
CA VAL A 227 12.51 -17.71 6.42
C VAL A 227 11.31 -18.19 5.62
N THR A 228 11.10 -19.51 5.55
CA THR A 228 9.98 -20.10 4.81
C THR A 228 8.65 -19.73 5.46
N SER A 229 8.56 -19.76 6.79
CA SER A 229 7.37 -19.33 7.53
C SER A 229 7.02 -17.86 7.30
N ALA A 230 8.02 -16.98 7.30
CA ALA A 230 7.83 -15.57 6.97
C ALA A 230 7.31 -15.40 5.52
N CYS A 231 7.84 -16.16 4.56
CA CYS A 231 7.36 -16.13 3.17
C CYS A 231 5.91 -16.62 3.07
N ALA A 232 5.56 -17.70 3.76
CA ALA A 232 4.20 -18.24 3.79
C ALA A 232 3.18 -17.22 4.33
N LEU A 233 3.51 -16.51 5.44
CA LEU A 233 2.65 -15.44 5.96
C LEU A 233 2.51 -14.27 4.98
N LEU A 234 3.61 -13.86 4.31
CA LEU A 234 3.58 -12.78 3.32
C LEU A 234 2.86 -13.18 2.02
N LEU A 235 2.76 -14.48 1.72
CA LEU A 235 1.95 -15.03 0.64
C LEU A 235 0.49 -15.26 1.05
N SER A 236 0.20 -15.35 2.36
CA SER A 236 -1.19 -15.34 2.87
C SER A 236 -1.76 -13.92 2.99
N ALA A 237 -0.92 -12.94 3.27
CA ALA A 237 -1.33 -11.56 3.52
C ALA A 237 -0.42 -10.56 2.78
N PRO A 238 -0.94 -9.64 1.96
CA PRO A 238 -0.17 -8.66 1.17
C PRO A 238 0.37 -7.51 2.04
N SER A 239 1.12 -7.88 3.07
CA SER A 239 1.66 -7.04 4.13
C SER A 239 3.10 -6.61 3.83
N ARG A 240 3.65 -5.69 4.63
CA ARG A 240 5.08 -5.35 4.55
C ARG A 240 5.90 -6.37 5.32
N VAL A 241 7.10 -6.66 4.82
CA VAL A 241 8.09 -7.46 5.55
C VAL A 241 8.39 -6.91 6.95
N GLY A 242 8.41 -5.58 7.12
CA GLY A 242 8.63 -4.96 8.43
C GLY A 242 7.50 -5.18 9.42
N GLU A 243 6.28 -5.47 8.96
CA GLU A 243 5.12 -5.72 9.83
C GLU A 243 5.20 -7.12 10.48
N LEU A 244 6.07 -8.03 9.99
CA LEU A 244 6.32 -9.34 10.63
C LEU A 244 6.87 -9.22 12.06
N ALA A 245 7.49 -8.09 12.39
CA ALA A 245 7.97 -7.82 13.74
C ALA A 245 6.84 -7.63 14.78
N ASP A 246 5.62 -7.32 14.32
CA ASP A 246 4.44 -7.09 15.14
C ASP A 246 3.38 -8.21 14.96
N VAL A 247 3.76 -9.37 14.41
CA VAL A 247 2.86 -10.53 14.37
C VAL A 247 2.96 -11.25 15.71
N GLU A 248 1.86 -11.32 16.45
CA GLU A 248 1.76 -12.01 17.74
C GLU A 248 1.65 -13.53 17.57
N LEU A 249 2.02 -14.30 18.60
CA LEU A 249 1.86 -15.76 18.62
C LEU A 249 0.39 -16.17 18.43
N ASP A 250 -0.53 -15.45 19.05
CA ASP A 250 -1.98 -15.67 19.00
C ASP A 250 -2.64 -14.95 17.81
N CYS A 251 -1.89 -14.75 16.72
CA CYS A 251 -2.39 -14.03 15.55
C CYS A 251 -3.55 -14.73 14.83
N VAL A 252 -3.78 -16.02 15.04
CA VAL A 252 -4.87 -16.76 14.38
C VAL A 252 -6.18 -16.53 15.12
N VAL A 253 -7.14 -15.92 14.44
CA VAL A 253 -8.48 -15.63 14.94
C VAL A 253 -9.50 -16.31 14.05
N PHE A 254 -10.54 -16.89 14.63
CA PHE A 254 -11.65 -17.47 13.88
C PHE A 254 -12.91 -16.64 14.05
N LYS A 255 -13.67 -16.50 12.97
CA LYS A 255 -15.01 -15.91 12.97
C LYS A 255 -15.98 -16.87 12.33
N GLU A 256 -17.20 -16.91 12.85
CA GLU A 256 -18.30 -17.64 12.25
C GLU A 256 -19.13 -16.67 11.41
N ASP A 257 -19.60 -17.13 10.25
CA ASP A 257 -20.61 -16.42 9.48
C ASP A 257 -22.03 -16.73 10.01
N ASN A 258 -23.04 -16.07 9.45
CA ASN A 258 -24.44 -16.26 9.84
C ASN A 258 -24.97 -17.69 9.61
N GLN A 259 -24.23 -18.53 8.89
CA GLN A 259 -24.55 -19.93 8.62
C GLN A 259 -23.74 -20.89 9.50
N GLY A 260 -22.94 -20.37 10.45
CA GLY A 260 -22.08 -21.16 11.33
C GLY A 260 -20.78 -21.62 10.69
N ASN A 261 -20.44 -21.17 9.47
CA ASN A 261 -19.18 -21.56 8.84
C ASN A 261 -18.03 -20.77 9.47
N ARG A 262 -17.08 -21.50 10.06
CA ARG A 262 -15.88 -20.95 10.67
C ARG A 262 -14.86 -20.52 9.60
N ARG A 263 -14.35 -19.30 9.66
CA ARG A 263 -13.33 -18.74 8.75
C ARG A 263 -12.10 -18.24 9.51
N MET A 264 -10.90 -18.59 9.05
CA MET A 264 -9.65 -18.14 9.65
C MET A 264 -9.27 -16.72 9.21
N PHE A 265 -8.77 -15.95 10.16
CA PHE A 265 -8.22 -14.61 9.99
C PHE A 265 -6.88 -14.51 10.70
N LEU A 266 -5.98 -13.67 10.17
CA LEU A 266 -4.76 -13.24 10.83
C LEU A 266 -4.96 -11.85 11.44
N ARG A 267 -4.76 -11.73 12.75
CA ARG A 267 -4.58 -10.46 13.44
C ARG A 267 -3.25 -9.87 13.00
N TRP A 268 -3.34 -8.70 12.36
CA TRP A 268 -2.20 -8.08 11.72
C TRP A 268 -2.20 -6.56 11.95
N HIS A 269 -1.12 -6.05 12.53
CA HIS A 269 -0.94 -4.61 12.67
C HIS A 269 -0.52 -3.99 11.33
N SER A 270 -1.34 -3.11 10.77
CA SER A 270 -1.01 -2.41 9.52
C SER A 270 -0.36 -1.06 9.80
N GLU A 271 0.88 -0.88 9.32
CA GLU A 271 1.69 0.31 9.61
C GLU A 271 1.10 1.61 9.02
N LYS A 272 0.41 1.51 7.86
CA LYS A 272 -0.07 2.70 7.13
C LYS A 272 -1.35 3.30 7.71
N ILE A 273 -2.25 2.45 8.18
CA ILE A 273 -3.49 2.86 8.84
C ILE A 273 -3.36 2.87 10.35
N ASN A 274 -2.25 2.34 10.88
CA ASN A 274 -1.89 2.34 12.29
C ASN A 274 -2.95 1.65 13.17
N GLN A 275 -3.46 0.53 12.67
CA GLN A 275 -4.53 -0.23 13.29
C GLN A 275 -4.29 -1.72 13.14
N VAL A 276 -4.79 -2.48 14.13
CA VAL A 276 -4.89 -3.93 14.05
C VAL A 276 -6.05 -4.27 13.13
N THR A 277 -5.78 -5.09 12.12
CA THR A 277 -6.76 -5.57 11.14
C THR A 277 -6.84 -7.08 11.17
N LEU A 278 -8.01 -7.62 10.87
CA LEU A 278 -8.21 -9.05 10.69
C LEU A 278 -8.18 -9.35 9.19
N LYS A 279 -7.14 -10.04 8.76
CA LYS A 279 -6.92 -10.39 7.36
C LYS A 279 -7.47 -11.79 7.10
N PRO A 280 -8.50 -11.95 6.25
CA PRO A 280 -9.01 -13.28 5.92
C PRO A 280 -7.91 -14.13 5.29
N VAL A 281 -7.78 -15.36 5.73
CA VAL A 281 -6.94 -16.38 5.08
C VAL A 281 -7.74 -16.96 3.91
N VAL A 282 -7.07 -17.20 2.78
CA VAL A 282 -7.69 -17.76 1.57
C VAL A 282 -8.01 -19.24 1.80
N LYS A 283 -9.25 -19.64 1.48
CA LYS A 283 -9.73 -21.01 1.64
C LYS A 283 -9.82 -21.74 0.29
N PRO A 284 -9.67 -23.07 0.29
CA PRO A 284 -9.21 -23.92 1.41
C PRO A 284 -7.68 -23.95 1.61
N GLU A 285 -6.89 -23.46 0.66
CA GLU A 285 -5.49 -23.86 0.50
C GLU A 285 -4.52 -23.21 1.50
N MET A 286 -4.79 -21.99 1.98
CA MET A 286 -3.83 -21.26 2.84
C MET A 286 -4.03 -21.52 4.34
N GLU A 287 -5.18 -22.04 4.77
CA GLU A 287 -5.41 -22.33 6.20
C GLU A 287 -4.43 -23.39 6.75
N PRO A 288 -4.21 -24.55 6.09
CA PRO A 288 -3.22 -25.53 6.55
C PRO A 288 -1.79 -25.01 6.50
N VAL A 289 -1.49 -24.11 5.56
CA VAL A 289 -0.17 -23.46 5.44
C VAL A 289 0.11 -22.60 6.68
N VAL A 290 -0.87 -21.79 7.10
CA VAL A 290 -0.77 -20.96 8.30
C VAL A 290 -0.64 -21.81 9.58
N GLU A 291 -1.42 -22.87 9.72
CA GLU A 291 -1.32 -23.79 10.86
C GLU A 291 0.08 -24.42 10.98
N ARG A 292 0.65 -24.81 9.84
CA ARG A 292 2.00 -25.36 9.78
C ARG A 292 3.06 -24.33 10.15
N VAL A 293 2.90 -23.06 9.76
CA VAL A 293 3.79 -21.97 10.19
C VAL A 293 3.86 -21.88 11.71
N ILE A 294 2.70 -21.86 12.38
CA ILE A 294 2.65 -21.77 13.85
C ILE A 294 3.30 -23.01 14.49
N THR A 295 3.02 -24.19 13.95
CA THR A 295 3.59 -25.45 14.44
C THR A 295 5.11 -25.48 14.35
N LEU A 296 5.68 -25.00 13.24
CA LEU A 296 7.13 -24.98 13.04
C LEU A 296 7.85 -23.92 13.88
N LEU A 297 7.23 -22.75 14.07
CA LEU A 297 7.85 -21.64 14.79
C LEU A 297 7.82 -21.80 16.30
N LYS A 298 6.77 -22.41 16.85
CA LYS A 298 6.54 -22.47 18.31
C LYS A 298 7.73 -23.07 19.08
N PRO A 299 8.30 -24.23 18.70
CA PRO A 299 9.46 -24.79 19.41
C PRO A 299 10.71 -23.91 19.38
N ILE A 300 10.85 -23.05 18.36
CA ILE A 300 12.00 -22.14 18.21
C ILE A 300 11.81 -20.88 19.04
N THR A 301 10.57 -20.47 19.28
CA THR A 301 10.24 -19.14 19.83
C THR A 301 9.70 -19.18 21.27
N ASP A 302 9.32 -20.36 21.78
CA ASP A 302 8.82 -20.53 23.15
C ASP A 302 9.85 -20.08 24.21
N GLU A 303 11.08 -20.64 24.20
CA GLU A 303 12.13 -20.25 25.16
C GLU A 303 12.53 -18.78 25.03
N PRO A 304 12.78 -18.24 23.82
CA PRO A 304 13.11 -16.82 23.67
C PRO A 304 12.01 -15.87 24.14
N ARG A 305 10.74 -16.20 23.94
CA ARG A 305 9.60 -15.41 24.43
C ARG A 305 9.48 -15.47 25.95
N ALA A 306 9.67 -16.65 26.55
CA ALA A 306 9.71 -16.79 28.01
C ALA A 306 10.87 -15.99 28.62
N TYR A 307 12.05 -16.02 27.99
CA TYR A 307 13.18 -15.20 28.41
C TYR A 307 12.92 -13.69 28.23
N ALA A 308 12.31 -13.29 27.12
CA ALA A 308 11.88 -11.91 26.92
C ALA A 308 10.92 -11.48 28.04
N ALA A 309 9.92 -12.31 28.38
CA ALA A 309 8.99 -12.05 29.47
C ALA A 309 9.73 -11.84 30.80
N TRP A 310 10.63 -12.76 31.14
CA TRP A 310 11.46 -12.65 32.35
C TRP A 310 12.25 -11.33 32.39
N LEU A 311 12.87 -10.93 31.28
CA LEU A 311 13.60 -9.67 31.19
C LEU A 311 12.71 -8.44 31.41
N GLU A 312 11.46 -8.43 30.93
CA GLU A 312 10.56 -7.29 31.16
C GLU A 312 9.96 -7.30 32.57
N ASP A 313 9.75 -8.47 33.17
CA ASP A 313 9.22 -8.58 34.55
C ASP A 313 10.30 -8.30 35.60
N ASN A 314 11.58 -8.50 35.26
CA ASN A 314 12.73 -8.31 36.16
C ASN A 314 13.74 -7.31 35.54
N PRO A 315 13.41 -6.00 35.50
CA PRO A 315 14.26 -4.99 34.86
C PRO A 315 15.57 -4.74 35.63
N ASP A 316 15.52 -4.84 36.96
CA ASP A 316 16.64 -4.53 37.85
C ASP A 316 17.52 -5.73 38.19
N ASP A 317 17.03 -6.94 37.91
CA ASP A 317 17.75 -8.19 38.23
C ASP A 317 18.65 -8.64 37.08
N PHE A 318 19.80 -9.22 37.46
CA PHE A 318 20.74 -9.79 36.51
C PHE A 318 20.19 -11.14 35.99
N PRO A 319 20.20 -11.41 34.67
CA PRO A 319 19.67 -12.66 34.11
C PRO A 319 20.28 -13.92 34.73
N PRO A 320 19.48 -14.85 35.30
CA PRO A 320 20.00 -16.02 35.98
C PRO A 320 20.61 -17.02 34.99
N HIS A 321 21.81 -17.51 35.30
CA HIS A 321 22.47 -18.65 34.66
C HIS A 321 23.59 -19.19 35.56
N GLU A 322 24.19 -20.33 35.21
CA GLU A 322 25.17 -21.04 36.07
C GLU A 322 26.40 -20.20 36.48
N GLY A 323 26.73 -19.17 35.68
CA GLY A 323 27.90 -18.32 35.86
C GLY A 323 27.65 -17.08 36.71
N VAL A 324 26.43 -16.86 37.19
CA VAL A 324 26.10 -15.74 38.07
C VAL A 324 26.59 -16.06 39.49
N PRO A 325 27.42 -15.21 40.11
CA PRO A 325 27.92 -15.43 41.47
C PRO A 325 26.78 -15.42 42.49
N SER A 326 26.91 -16.25 43.54
CA SER A 326 25.95 -16.29 44.67
C SER A 326 26.14 -15.10 45.62
N LYS A 327 25.88 -13.89 45.11
CA LYS A 327 26.04 -12.61 45.80
C LYS A 327 24.79 -11.75 45.63
N GLY A 328 24.50 -10.88 46.61
CA GLY A 328 23.46 -9.88 46.50
C GLY A 328 23.67 -8.88 45.34
N PRO A 329 22.62 -8.18 44.86
CA PRO A 329 22.70 -7.28 43.71
C PRO A 329 23.73 -6.15 43.84
N ASP A 330 23.98 -5.69 45.07
CA ASP A 330 24.84 -4.56 45.41
C ASP A 330 26.16 -4.98 46.07
N GLU A 331 26.42 -6.28 46.16
CA GLU A 331 27.69 -6.79 46.67
C GLU A 331 28.83 -6.63 45.63
N PRO A 332 30.05 -6.27 46.07
CA PRO A 332 31.20 -6.15 45.17
C PRO A 332 31.57 -7.47 44.48
N LEU A 333 31.80 -7.40 43.18
CA LEU A 333 32.27 -8.51 42.35
C LEU A 333 33.77 -8.40 42.08
N THR A 334 34.45 -9.54 42.14
CA THR A 334 35.79 -9.71 41.57
C THR A 334 35.71 -9.73 40.04
N TYR A 335 36.81 -9.40 39.35
CA TYR A 335 36.83 -9.46 37.88
C TYR A 335 36.60 -10.87 37.32
N ALA A 336 36.94 -11.92 38.07
CA ALA A 336 36.62 -13.30 37.69
C ALA A 336 35.10 -13.53 37.72
N GLU A 337 34.43 -13.10 38.79
CA GLU A 337 32.96 -13.14 38.90
C GLU A 337 32.29 -12.28 37.84
N CYS A 338 32.81 -11.09 37.53
CA CYS A 338 32.32 -10.26 36.42
C CYS A 338 32.41 -11.00 35.09
N CYS A 339 33.56 -11.62 34.78
CA CYS A 339 33.73 -12.41 33.57
C CYS A 339 32.77 -13.60 33.52
N ALA A 340 32.61 -14.34 34.63
CA ALA A 340 31.68 -15.46 34.71
C ALA A 340 30.23 -15.00 34.48
N ALA A 341 29.81 -13.91 35.12
CA ALA A 341 28.47 -13.35 35.00
C ALA A 341 28.16 -12.89 33.56
N VAL A 342 29.14 -12.38 32.80
CA VAL A 342 28.94 -12.02 31.38
C VAL A 342 29.35 -13.12 30.39
N LYS A 343 29.57 -14.35 30.88
CA LYS A 343 29.96 -15.53 30.08
C LYS A 343 31.24 -15.34 29.24
N LEU A 344 32.23 -14.65 29.80
CA LEU A 344 33.56 -14.49 29.20
C LEU A 344 34.50 -15.59 29.68
N THR A 345 35.10 -16.31 28.74
CA THR A 345 36.16 -17.28 29.02
C THR A 345 37.46 -16.58 29.39
N VAL A 346 38.02 -16.93 30.56
CA VAL A 346 39.35 -16.48 31.00
C VAL A 346 40.32 -17.64 30.89
N HIS A 347 41.32 -17.52 30.01
CA HIS A 347 42.38 -18.51 29.86
C HIS A 347 43.48 -18.32 30.92
N GLU A 348 44.23 -19.38 31.24
CA GLU A 348 45.31 -19.36 32.26
C GLU A 348 46.37 -18.26 32.03
N THR A 349 46.60 -17.88 30.78
CA THR A 349 47.56 -16.84 30.39
C THR A 349 47.01 -15.42 30.50
N SER A 350 45.72 -15.25 30.82
CA SER A 350 45.01 -13.98 30.77
C SER A 350 44.50 -13.57 32.15
N HIS A 351 44.76 -12.31 32.53
CA HIS A 351 44.22 -11.77 33.77
C HIS A 351 42.73 -11.41 33.62
N PRO A 352 41.81 -11.84 34.51
CA PRO A 352 40.37 -11.56 34.40
C PRO A 352 40.03 -10.08 34.18
N ARG A 353 40.71 -9.18 34.91
CA ARG A 353 40.61 -7.72 34.73
C ARG A 353 40.83 -7.26 33.28
N SER A 354 41.85 -7.81 32.62
CA SER A 354 42.19 -7.46 31.24
C SER A 354 41.15 -8.01 30.25
N VAL A 355 40.66 -9.23 30.49
CA VAL A 355 39.59 -9.85 29.71
C VAL A 355 38.30 -9.04 29.83
N PHE A 356 37.88 -8.70 31.05
CA PHE A 356 36.69 -7.88 31.31
C PHE A 356 36.78 -6.52 30.61
N LYS A 357 37.92 -5.81 30.75
CA LYS A 357 38.15 -4.53 30.08
C LYS A 357 38.07 -4.67 28.56
N SER A 358 38.80 -5.63 27.99
CA SER A 358 38.97 -5.74 26.54
C SER A 358 37.76 -6.31 25.80
N LYS A 359 37.06 -7.28 26.39
CA LYS A 359 35.96 -8.02 25.78
C LYS A 359 34.58 -7.45 26.15
N PHE A 360 34.41 -6.95 27.37
CA PHE A 360 33.14 -6.38 27.81
C PHE A 360 33.15 -4.85 27.75
N LEU A 361 33.91 -4.17 28.61
CA LEU A 361 33.83 -2.70 28.76
C LEU A 361 34.10 -1.97 27.43
N LYS A 362 35.21 -2.28 26.74
CA LYS A 362 35.50 -1.70 25.41
C LYS A 362 34.43 -2.00 24.37
N SER A 363 33.69 -3.09 24.51
CA SER A 363 32.57 -3.40 23.61
C SER A 363 31.35 -2.54 23.92
N VAL A 364 31.08 -2.25 25.20
CA VAL A 364 29.99 -1.35 25.60
C VAL A 364 30.33 0.10 25.23
N GLU A 365 31.57 0.53 25.44
CA GLU A 365 32.05 1.88 25.07
C GLU A 365 31.97 2.17 23.57
N LYS A 366 31.98 1.14 22.72
CA LYS A 366 31.81 1.28 21.26
C LYS A 366 30.35 1.52 20.85
N GLN A 367 29.38 1.34 21.76
CA GLN A 367 27.98 1.57 21.47
C GLN A 367 27.73 3.07 21.26
N LYS A 368 27.07 3.41 20.16
CA LYS A 368 26.90 4.81 19.76
C LYS A 368 25.83 5.56 20.56
N ALA A 369 24.89 4.86 21.17
CA ALA A 369 23.70 5.47 21.77
C ALA A 369 23.41 4.93 23.19
N LEU A 370 24.37 5.09 24.10
CA LEU A 370 24.25 4.70 25.50
C LEU A 370 23.29 5.61 26.28
N SER A 371 22.47 5.01 27.15
CA SER A 371 21.66 5.78 28.10
C SER A 371 22.51 6.67 29.02
N PRO A 372 21.94 7.75 29.58
CA PRO A 372 22.63 8.58 30.56
C PRO A 372 23.17 7.79 31.75
N ALA A 373 22.39 6.82 32.26
CA ALA A 373 22.79 5.97 33.37
C ALA A 373 24.01 5.10 33.02
N ALA A 374 24.01 4.46 31.85
CA ALA A 374 25.12 3.64 31.40
C ALA A 374 26.40 4.45 31.13
N ARG A 375 26.27 5.67 30.59
CA ARG A 375 27.39 6.60 30.42
C ARG A 375 27.98 7.04 31.76
N ALA A 376 27.13 7.45 32.70
CA ALA A 376 27.58 7.85 34.04
C ALA A 376 28.32 6.69 34.72
N LEU A 377 27.80 5.47 34.58
CA LEU A 377 28.43 4.27 35.12
C LEU A 377 29.77 3.94 34.45
N LEU A 378 29.88 4.06 33.12
CA LEU A 378 31.15 3.88 32.43
C LEU A 378 32.18 4.95 32.81
N ALA A 379 31.75 6.18 33.05
CA ALA A 379 32.61 7.25 33.57
C ALA A 379 33.11 6.92 34.97
N ASP A 380 32.23 6.53 35.89
CA ASP A 380 32.59 6.05 37.25
C ASP A 380 33.60 4.90 37.20
N ILE A 381 33.36 3.90 36.35
CA ILE A 381 34.29 2.79 36.15
C ILE A 381 35.65 3.28 35.64
N ARG A 382 35.66 4.23 34.68
CA ARG A 382 36.90 4.76 34.09
C ARG A 382 37.70 5.58 35.09
N ASP A 383 37.03 6.43 35.86
CA ASP A 383 37.66 7.31 36.84
C ASP A 383 38.24 6.51 38.02
N GLY A 384 37.59 5.40 38.39
CA GLY A 384 38.08 4.45 39.38
C GLY A 384 38.98 3.34 38.84
N TRP A 385 39.41 3.38 37.57
CA TRP A 385 40.26 2.34 36.97
C TRP A 385 41.74 2.68 37.09
N ASP A 386 42.54 1.81 37.71
CA ASP A 386 43.99 1.97 37.79
C ASP A 386 44.65 1.81 36.40
N SER A 387 45.20 2.90 35.88
CA SER A 387 45.89 2.92 34.58
C SER A 387 47.38 2.55 34.65
N SER A 388 47.92 2.25 35.83
CA SER A 388 49.31 1.87 36.03
C SER A 388 49.62 0.45 35.51
N ALA A 389 50.90 0.07 35.52
CA ALA A 389 51.32 -1.30 35.23
C ALA A 389 50.94 -2.32 36.33
N GLY A 390 50.34 -1.85 37.44
CA GLY A 390 50.03 -2.62 38.63
C GLY A 390 51.29 -3.00 39.44
N GLN A 391 51.08 -3.41 40.69
CA GLN A 391 52.15 -3.86 41.58
C GLN A 391 52.38 -5.36 41.40
N ARG A 392 53.64 -5.76 41.11
CA ARG A 392 54.01 -7.17 40.95
C ARG A 392 54.23 -7.81 42.32
N ILE A 393 53.50 -8.89 42.61
CA ILE A 393 53.66 -9.69 43.82
C ILE A 393 54.49 -10.93 43.49
N TYR A 394 55.52 -11.19 44.30
CA TYR A 394 56.41 -12.34 44.19
C TYR A 394 56.25 -13.25 45.41
N VAL A 395 56.34 -14.56 45.20
CA VAL A 395 56.28 -15.54 46.31
C VAL A 395 57.54 -15.44 47.17
N LYS A 396 57.40 -15.31 48.50
CA LYS A 396 58.53 -15.36 49.44
C LYS A 396 59.36 -16.64 49.20
N GLY A 397 60.61 -16.48 48.80
CA GLY A 397 61.57 -17.58 48.60
C GLY A 397 61.67 -18.17 47.18
N LYS A 398 60.96 -17.63 46.17
CA LYS A 398 61.12 -18.02 44.75
C LYS A 398 61.11 -16.76 43.86
N GLN A 399 62.02 -16.67 42.87
CA GLN A 399 62.01 -15.60 41.84
C GLN A 399 60.82 -15.67 40.85
N ARG A 400 59.78 -16.47 41.16
CA ARG A 400 58.65 -16.71 40.25
C ARG A 400 57.52 -15.72 40.56
N PHE A 401 57.17 -14.96 39.54
CA PHE A 401 56.04 -14.02 39.51
C PHE A 401 54.72 -14.71 39.89
N GLN A 402 53.94 -14.13 40.81
CA GLN A 402 52.71 -14.72 41.35
C GLN A 402 51.44 -14.05 40.79
N SER A 403 51.33 -12.73 40.91
CA SER A 403 50.18 -11.95 40.45
C SER A 403 50.52 -10.46 40.30
N ILE A 404 49.64 -9.70 39.64
CA ILE A 404 49.69 -8.23 39.59
C ILE A 404 48.46 -7.70 40.32
N GLU A 405 48.67 -6.80 41.27
CA GLU A 405 47.61 -6.10 41.99
C GLU A 405 47.40 -4.69 41.42
N PHE A 406 46.15 -4.24 41.40
CA PHE A 406 45.74 -2.94 40.86
C PHE A 406 44.93 -2.18 41.93
N ASP A 407 45.14 -0.87 42.09
CA ASP A 407 44.37 -0.01 43.02
C ASP A 407 43.07 0.49 42.35
N ASP A 408 42.24 -0.45 41.86
CA ASP A 408 40.94 -0.10 41.29
C ASP A 408 39.99 0.37 42.38
N ARG A 409 39.53 1.63 42.27
CA ARG A 409 38.56 2.24 43.20
C ARG A 409 37.12 2.10 42.73
N CYS A 410 36.92 1.66 41.49
CA CYS A 410 35.60 1.41 40.94
C CYS A 410 35.01 0.12 41.53
N MET A 411 33.81 0.23 42.10
CA MET A 411 33.05 -0.92 42.59
C MET A 411 32.08 -1.41 41.51
N ILE A 412 32.22 -2.67 41.10
CA ILE A 412 31.31 -3.35 40.17
C ILE A 412 30.43 -4.30 40.97
N THR A 413 29.12 -4.20 40.77
CA THR A 413 28.09 -5.05 41.41
C THR A 413 27.23 -5.70 40.33
N LEU A 414 26.42 -6.70 40.66
CA LEU A 414 25.48 -7.31 39.70
C LEU A 414 24.49 -6.27 39.15
N ARG A 415 24.02 -5.33 39.97
CA ARG A 415 23.15 -4.23 39.54
C ARG A 415 23.81 -3.34 38.50
N LYS A 416 25.03 -2.87 38.78
CA LYS A 416 25.81 -2.06 37.82
C LYS A 416 26.08 -2.84 36.54
N LEU A 417 26.44 -4.12 36.66
CA LEU A 417 26.72 -4.98 35.51
C LEU A 417 25.45 -5.21 34.67
N ASN A 418 24.28 -5.34 35.29
CA ASN A 418 22.98 -5.49 34.60
C ASN A 418 22.68 -4.27 33.71
N VAL A 419 22.91 -3.05 34.20
CA VAL A 419 22.73 -1.82 33.40
C VAL A 419 23.56 -1.88 32.11
N LEU A 420 24.86 -2.22 32.21
CA LEU A 420 25.75 -2.32 31.05
C LEU A 420 25.41 -3.51 30.14
N LEU A 421 25.00 -4.64 30.73
CA LEU A 421 24.59 -5.85 30.03
C LEU A 421 23.38 -5.56 29.13
N ARG A 422 22.35 -4.92 29.70
CA ARG A 422 21.11 -4.61 28.99
C ARG A 422 21.35 -3.63 27.85
N GLU A 423 22.18 -2.61 28.04
CA GLU A 423 22.59 -1.68 26.98
C GLU A 423 23.36 -2.36 25.85
N LYS A 424 24.16 -3.38 26.18
CA LYS A 424 24.96 -4.11 25.19
C LYS A 424 24.11 -5.04 24.34
N TYR A 425 23.16 -5.75 24.96
CA TYR A 425 22.52 -6.92 24.35
C TYR A 425 21.02 -6.75 24.05
N LEU A 426 20.31 -5.86 24.74
CA LEU A 426 18.88 -5.67 24.47
C LEU A 426 18.67 -4.74 23.26
N PRO A 427 17.60 -5.00 22.48
CA PRO A 427 17.15 -4.06 21.46
C PRO A 427 16.86 -2.69 22.07
N LYS A 428 17.11 -1.65 21.28
CA LYS A 428 17.00 -0.27 21.73
C LYS A 428 15.59 0.14 22.20
N ASP A 429 14.57 -0.48 21.62
CA ASP A 429 13.15 -0.22 21.92
C ASP A 429 12.54 -1.29 22.85
N PHE A 430 13.37 -2.18 23.43
CA PHE A 430 12.94 -3.20 24.38
C PHE A 430 12.10 -2.56 25.52
N PRO A 431 10.95 -3.15 25.92
CA PRO A 431 10.46 -4.50 25.59
C PRO A 431 9.70 -4.63 24.26
N TYR A 432 9.62 -3.57 23.46
CA TYR A 432 8.84 -3.57 22.23
C TYR A 432 9.67 -3.94 21.00
N THR A 433 9.03 -4.64 20.05
CA THR A 433 9.68 -5.10 18.82
C THR A 433 9.94 -3.99 17.80
N THR A 434 9.24 -2.86 17.95
CA THR A 434 9.31 -1.72 17.04
C THR A 434 9.32 -0.37 17.80
N PRO A 435 9.90 0.69 17.19
CA PRO A 435 9.89 2.02 17.77
C PRO A 435 8.47 2.56 17.98
N TYR A 436 8.31 3.46 18.95
CA TYR A 436 7.03 4.11 19.18
C TYR A 436 6.57 4.91 17.96
N THR A 437 5.30 4.73 17.65
CA THR A 437 4.55 5.55 16.72
C THR A 437 3.27 5.95 17.42
N GLU A 438 2.93 7.23 17.37
CA GLU A 438 1.69 7.74 17.93
C GLU A 438 0.48 6.99 17.34
N GLY A 439 -0.40 6.49 18.20
CA GLY A 439 -1.55 5.66 17.85
C GLY A 439 -1.22 4.19 17.47
N LYS A 440 0.06 3.79 17.44
CA LYS A 440 0.46 2.41 17.13
C LYS A 440 0.35 1.53 18.36
N ALA A 441 -0.44 0.46 18.27
CA ALA A 441 -0.31 -0.66 19.21
C ALA A 441 1.05 -1.33 18.98
N ARG A 442 1.88 -1.41 20.03
CA ARG A 442 3.20 -2.04 19.96
C ARG A 442 3.15 -3.44 20.54
N VAL A 443 3.78 -4.37 19.83
CA VAL A 443 3.94 -5.75 20.30
C VAL A 443 5.21 -5.86 21.13
N LYS A 444 5.13 -6.60 22.24
CA LYS A 444 6.27 -6.91 23.09
C LYS A 444 7.00 -8.15 22.59
N TYR A 445 8.30 -8.26 22.88
CA TYR A 445 9.07 -9.45 22.51
C TYR A 445 8.48 -10.73 23.12
N ARG A 446 7.85 -10.67 24.30
CA ARG A 446 7.17 -11.84 24.90
C ARG A 446 6.00 -12.39 24.06
N ASP A 447 5.36 -11.54 23.26
CA ASP A 447 4.15 -11.90 22.50
C ASP A 447 4.44 -12.11 21.00
N ALA A 448 5.53 -11.55 20.49
CA ALA A 448 5.86 -11.59 19.07
C ALA A 448 6.27 -12.99 18.57
N LEU A 449 5.58 -13.47 17.53
CA LEU A 449 5.72 -14.79 16.93
C LEU A 449 7.16 -15.12 16.50
N PHE A 450 7.92 -14.12 16.05
CA PHE A 450 9.28 -14.29 15.52
C PHE A 450 10.40 -13.98 16.53
N THR A 451 10.11 -13.89 17.82
CA THR A 451 11.13 -13.65 18.85
C THR A 451 12.09 -14.82 18.98
N VAL A 452 13.40 -14.55 18.89
CA VAL A 452 14.49 -15.51 19.08
C VAL A 452 15.61 -14.90 19.94
N ARG A 453 16.47 -15.73 20.54
CA ARG A 453 17.71 -15.25 21.19
C ARG A 453 18.60 -14.56 20.16
N THR A 454 19.26 -13.47 20.55
CA THR A 454 20.18 -12.75 19.67
C THR A 454 21.29 -13.69 19.17
N GLY A 455 21.45 -13.76 17.84
CA GLY A 455 22.48 -14.60 17.23
C GLY A 455 22.10 -16.07 17.06
N ALA A 456 20.90 -16.50 17.48
CA ALA A 456 20.41 -17.86 17.27
C ALA A 456 20.33 -18.26 15.78
N MET A 457 20.28 -17.28 14.89
CA MET A 457 20.16 -17.47 13.44
C MET A 457 21.49 -17.44 12.67
N ALA A 458 22.64 -17.32 13.36
CA ALA A 458 23.97 -17.32 12.73
C ALA A 458 24.47 -18.75 12.47
N LYS A 459 24.98 -19.04 11.26
CA LYS A 459 25.63 -20.33 10.95
C LYS A 459 27.00 -20.40 11.65
N ASN A 460 27.27 -21.51 12.35
CA ASN A 460 28.52 -21.83 13.06
C ASN A 460 28.86 -20.94 14.27
N SER A 461 27.97 -20.80 15.26
CA SER A 461 28.35 -20.24 16.57
C SER A 461 29.07 -21.27 17.45
N GLY A 462 30.22 -21.74 16.96
CA GLY A 462 31.26 -22.32 17.83
C GLY A 462 31.96 -21.26 18.70
N ASN A 463 31.69 -19.96 18.48
CA ASN A 463 32.21 -18.85 19.26
C ASN A 463 31.07 -17.90 19.67
N GLU A 464 30.96 -17.68 20.98
CA GLU A 464 30.17 -16.66 21.71
C GLU A 464 28.71 -16.47 21.23
N LYS A 465 27.80 -17.30 21.74
CA LYS A 465 26.36 -17.03 21.66
C LYS A 465 26.07 -15.69 22.38
N HIS A 466 25.41 -14.74 21.71
CA HIS A 466 24.96 -13.48 22.32
C HIS A 466 23.70 -13.72 23.18
N GLU A 467 23.83 -14.55 24.21
CA GLU A 467 22.69 -15.17 24.89
C GLU A 467 21.84 -14.18 25.67
N PHE A 468 22.35 -13.01 26.04
CA PHE A 468 21.62 -12.08 26.92
C PHE A 468 20.54 -11.25 26.22
N GLY A 469 20.46 -11.30 24.88
CA GLY A 469 19.53 -10.51 24.09
C GLY A 469 18.43 -11.32 23.39
N VAL A 470 17.43 -10.61 22.89
CA VAL A 470 16.39 -11.13 21.99
C VAL A 470 16.33 -10.29 20.71
N GLU A 471 15.90 -10.90 19.60
CA GLU A 471 15.70 -10.23 18.33
C GLU A 471 14.51 -10.80 17.56
N ILE A 472 14.00 -10.06 16.57
CA ILE A 472 13.01 -10.57 15.62
C ILE A 472 13.72 -11.34 14.51
N ALA A 473 13.44 -12.63 14.39
CA ALA A 473 14.05 -13.51 13.42
C ALA A 473 13.69 -13.10 11.97
N ALA A 474 12.46 -12.67 11.71
CA ALA A 474 11.97 -12.34 10.37
C ALA A 474 12.15 -10.86 9.97
N HIS A 475 13.34 -10.29 10.14
CA HIS A 475 13.61 -8.91 9.71
C HIS A 475 14.09 -8.81 8.24
N SER A 476 13.90 -7.63 7.63
CA SER A 476 14.14 -7.37 6.20
C SER A 476 15.53 -7.77 5.71
N ASN A 477 16.59 -7.39 6.43
CA ASN A 477 17.96 -7.71 6.04
C ASN A 477 18.21 -9.23 5.97
N ARG A 478 17.68 -10.00 6.93
CA ARG A 478 17.86 -11.46 6.96
C ARG A 478 17.12 -12.12 5.82
N LEU A 479 15.85 -11.75 5.61
CA LEU A 479 15.05 -12.28 4.49
C LEU A 479 15.66 -11.91 3.14
N THR A 480 16.20 -10.70 2.97
CA THR A 480 16.89 -10.28 1.74
C THR A 480 18.12 -11.15 1.48
N ALA A 481 18.95 -11.41 2.49
CA ALA A 481 20.14 -12.26 2.34
C ALA A 481 19.77 -13.72 2.01
N GLN A 482 18.70 -14.25 2.61
CA GLN A 482 18.30 -15.65 2.40
C GLN A 482 17.54 -15.88 1.09
N LEU A 483 16.80 -14.88 0.59
CA LEU A 483 16.00 -15.00 -0.63
C LEU A 483 16.68 -14.42 -1.88
N GLY A 484 17.57 -13.43 -1.73
CA GLY A 484 18.30 -12.79 -2.82
C GLY A 484 19.77 -13.21 -2.96
N GLY A 485 20.29 -13.93 -1.96
CA GLY A 485 21.72 -14.21 -1.80
C GLY A 485 22.45 -13.12 -1.03
N ALA A 486 23.53 -13.49 -0.36
CA ALA A 486 24.40 -12.56 0.34
C ALA A 486 25.50 -12.01 -0.57
N ASN A 487 26.08 -10.87 -0.21
CA ASN A 487 27.27 -10.34 -0.90
C ASN A 487 28.51 -11.21 -0.67
N ASP A 488 28.53 -12.00 0.41
CA ASP A 488 29.60 -12.96 0.69
C ASP A 488 29.28 -14.30 -0.01
N PRO A 489 30.07 -14.72 -1.01
CA PRO A 489 29.83 -15.95 -1.76
C PRO A 489 29.92 -17.22 -0.90
N ARG A 490 30.46 -17.15 0.32
CA ARG A 490 30.48 -18.28 1.28
C ARG A 490 29.12 -18.51 1.95
N ILE A 491 28.27 -17.48 1.98
CA ILE A 491 26.96 -17.56 2.61
C ILE A 491 25.93 -17.98 1.56
N LYS A 492 25.67 -19.29 1.50
CA LYS A 492 24.61 -19.84 0.65
C LYS A 492 23.25 -19.27 1.05
N SER A 493 22.43 -18.93 0.06
CA SER A 493 21.01 -18.57 0.23
C SER A 493 20.19 -19.76 0.74
N MET A 494 18.92 -19.56 1.05
CA MET A 494 18.00 -20.66 1.35
C MET A 494 17.81 -21.54 0.10
N PHE A 495 17.55 -20.95 -1.07
CA PHE A 495 17.38 -21.71 -2.31
C PHE A 495 18.60 -22.56 -2.67
N GLU A 496 19.81 -22.02 -2.52
CA GLU A 496 21.06 -22.75 -2.78
C GLU A 496 21.30 -23.89 -1.79
N ARG A 497 20.86 -23.75 -0.53
CA ARG A 497 20.92 -24.85 0.45
C ARG A 497 20.04 -26.02 0.07
N HIS A 498 18.92 -25.75 -0.59
CA HIS A 498 17.89 -26.73 -0.95
C HIS A 498 17.94 -27.17 -2.42
N GLY A 499 19.03 -26.88 -3.14
CA GLY A 499 19.25 -27.40 -4.49
C GLY A 499 18.67 -26.55 -5.63
N TYR A 500 18.29 -25.29 -5.38
CA TYR A 500 17.77 -24.36 -6.39
C TYR A 500 18.77 -23.22 -6.68
N PRO A 501 19.89 -23.50 -7.38
CA PRO A 501 20.90 -22.48 -7.67
C PRO A 501 20.33 -21.40 -8.59
N GLY A 502 20.72 -20.14 -8.36
CA GLY A 502 20.32 -19.01 -9.21
C GLY A 502 18.90 -18.46 -8.96
N ILE A 503 18.06 -19.19 -8.22
CA ILE A 503 16.72 -18.71 -7.84
C ILE A 503 16.82 -17.60 -6.79
N LYS A 504 16.12 -16.50 -7.05
CA LYS A 504 16.07 -15.31 -6.19
C LYS A 504 14.68 -14.72 -6.15
N VAL A 505 14.30 -14.19 -5.00
CA VAL A 505 13.05 -13.42 -4.87
C VAL A 505 13.20 -12.29 -3.85
N ASN A 506 12.55 -11.17 -4.12
CA ASN A 506 12.44 -10.07 -3.16
C ASN A 506 11.14 -10.23 -2.36
N THR A 507 11.18 -10.02 -1.04
CA THR A 507 9.98 -10.01 -0.19
C THR A 507 8.88 -9.06 -0.68
N HIS A 508 9.22 -7.95 -1.34
CA HIS A 508 8.26 -7.01 -1.93
C HIS A 508 7.51 -7.60 -3.14
N ALA A 509 8.09 -8.61 -3.81
CA ALA A 509 7.49 -9.27 -4.96
C ALA A 509 6.24 -10.07 -4.57
N PHE A 510 6.19 -10.67 -3.37
CA PHE A 510 5.00 -11.38 -2.88
C PHE A 510 3.78 -10.47 -2.82
N ARG A 511 3.96 -9.23 -2.37
CA ARG A 511 2.89 -8.24 -2.35
C ARG A 511 2.43 -7.84 -3.75
N HIS A 512 3.36 -7.73 -4.70
CA HIS A 512 3.03 -7.48 -6.10
C HIS A 512 2.25 -8.63 -6.73
N GLU A 513 2.67 -9.86 -6.46
CA GLU A 513 2.00 -11.08 -6.91
C GLU A 513 0.57 -11.12 -6.40
N LEU A 514 0.37 -11.04 -5.07
CA LEU A 514 -0.97 -11.09 -4.48
C LEU A 514 -1.89 -9.98 -4.98
N ASN A 515 -1.38 -8.75 -5.06
CA ASN A 515 -2.17 -7.64 -5.60
C ASN A 515 -2.58 -7.88 -7.06
N THR A 516 -1.65 -8.36 -7.88
CA THR A 516 -1.92 -8.66 -9.30
C THR A 516 -2.94 -9.79 -9.42
N ARG A 517 -2.80 -10.88 -8.65
CA ARG A 517 -3.75 -11.99 -8.63
C ARG A 517 -5.15 -11.57 -8.17
N MET A 518 -5.24 -10.73 -7.13
CA MET A 518 -6.54 -10.21 -6.67
C MET A 518 -7.21 -9.32 -7.72
N HIS A 519 -6.44 -8.49 -8.42
CA HIS A 519 -6.99 -7.75 -9.55
C HIS A 519 -7.47 -8.69 -10.64
N GLN A 520 -6.68 -9.72 -11.02
CA GLN A 520 -7.06 -10.71 -12.02
C GLN A 520 -8.35 -11.46 -11.64
N ALA A 521 -8.55 -11.72 -10.34
CA ALA A 521 -9.78 -12.29 -9.78
C ALA A 521 -10.97 -11.30 -9.72
N GLY A 522 -10.79 -10.05 -10.16
CA GLY A 522 -11.86 -9.05 -10.27
C GLY A 522 -12.05 -8.13 -9.07
N LEU A 523 -11.15 -8.17 -8.07
CA LEU A 523 -11.29 -7.29 -6.91
C LEU A 523 -10.97 -5.83 -7.27
N SER A 524 -11.77 -4.91 -6.72
CA SER A 524 -11.55 -3.48 -6.86
C SER A 524 -10.30 -3.03 -6.08
N GLN A 525 -9.68 -1.93 -6.51
CA GLN A 525 -8.54 -1.35 -5.80
C GLN A 525 -8.86 -1.02 -4.34
N LEU A 526 -10.12 -0.60 -4.07
CA LEU A 526 -10.61 -0.29 -2.73
C LEU A 526 -10.57 -1.52 -1.82
N LEU A 527 -11.10 -2.66 -2.29
CA LEU A 527 -11.10 -3.92 -1.53
C LEU A 527 -9.68 -4.43 -1.29
N ILE A 528 -8.82 -4.35 -2.31
CA ILE A 528 -7.41 -4.75 -2.21
C ILE A 528 -6.67 -3.85 -1.22
N ASP A 529 -6.96 -2.55 -1.19
CA ASP A 529 -6.36 -1.61 -0.25
C ASP A 529 -6.84 -1.85 1.17
N ALA A 530 -8.14 -2.11 1.38
CA ALA A 530 -8.67 -2.52 2.68
C ALA A 530 -7.98 -3.80 3.19
N PHE A 531 -7.90 -4.85 2.37
CA PHE A 531 -7.22 -6.12 2.72
C PHE A 531 -5.72 -5.93 3.00
N SER A 532 -5.08 -5.02 2.26
CA SER A 532 -3.66 -4.68 2.42
C SER A 532 -3.38 -3.71 3.58
N GLY A 533 -4.40 -3.17 4.25
CA GLY A 533 -4.28 -2.10 5.24
C GLY A 533 -3.69 -0.80 4.66
N ARG A 534 -4.23 -0.32 3.54
CA ARG A 534 -3.79 0.91 2.86
C ARG A 534 -4.94 1.90 2.74
N THR A 535 -4.60 3.18 2.78
CA THR A 535 -5.52 4.29 2.46
C THR A 535 -5.42 4.77 1.02
N SER A 536 -4.26 4.61 0.37
CA SER A 536 -4.03 5.08 -1.01
C SER A 536 -2.79 4.46 -1.66
N ARG A 537 -2.65 4.68 -2.98
CA ARG A 537 -1.53 4.25 -3.86
C ARG A 537 -1.37 2.73 -3.97
N GLY A 538 -2.45 1.96 -3.81
CA GLY A 538 -2.45 0.52 -4.04
C GLY A 538 -2.15 0.11 -5.48
N SER A 539 -2.50 0.96 -6.44
CA SER A 539 -2.35 0.69 -7.88
C SER A 539 -0.90 0.51 -8.35
N VAL A 540 0.09 1.03 -7.61
CA VAL A 540 1.53 0.84 -7.89
C VAL A 540 1.94 -0.64 -7.79
N TYR A 541 1.13 -1.45 -7.12
CA TYR A 541 1.38 -2.87 -6.94
C TYR A 541 0.66 -3.77 -7.94
N ASN A 542 -0.24 -3.20 -8.75
CA ASN A 542 -0.91 -3.92 -9.82
C ASN A 542 -0.01 -3.97 -11.05
N HIS A 543 0.36 -5.17 -11.48
CA HIS A 543 1.16 -5.39 -12.69
C HIS A 543 0.41 -6.16 -13.77
N GLU A 544 -0.92 -6.14 -13.74
CA GLU A 544 -1.73 -6.65 -14.85
C GLU A 544 -1.27 -6.08 -16.18
N THR A 545 -1.23 -6.95 -17.18
CA THR A 545 -0.82 -6.54 -18.52
C THR A 545 -1.87 -5.60 -19.12
N ILE A 546 -1.45 -4.79 -20.09
CA ILE A 546 -2.40 -3.91 -20.78
C ILE A 546 -3.43 -4.77 -21.51
N GLU A 547 -2.98 -5.92 -22.03
CA GLU A 547 -3.74 -6.96 -22.68
C GLU A 547 -4.81 -7.53 -21.74
N ASP A 548 -4.45 -7.96 -20.52
CA ASP A 548 -5.40 -8.47 -19.51
C ASP A 548 -6.44 -7.42 -19.16
N ARG A 549 -6.00 -6.17 -18.95
CA ARG A 549 -6.89 -5.06 -18.64
C ARG A 549 -7.82 -4.75 -19.81
N THR A 550 -7.32 -4.83 -21.04
CA THR A 550 -8.10 -4.59 -22.26
C THR A 550 -9.11 -5.70 -22.48
N GLN A 551 -8.74 -6.97 -22.28
CA GLN A 551 -9.66 -8.10 -22.34
C GLN A 551 -10.77 -7.98 -21.29
N ARG A 552 -10.44 -7.59 -20.06
CA ARG A 552 -11.44 -7.39 -19.02
C ARG A 552 -12.36 -6.21 -19.33
N VAL A 553 -11.81 -5.08 -19.77
CA VAL A 553 -12.63 -3.96 -20.24
C VAL A 553 -13.52 -4.42 -21.38
N ALA A 554 -13.01 -5.15 -22.37
CA ALA A 554 -13.80 -5.72 -23.46
C ALA A 554 -14.90 -6.69 -22.96
N ALA A 555 -14.66 -7.47 -21.91
CA ALA A 555 -15.67 -8.36 -21.33
C ALA A 555 -16.80 -7.62 -20.59
N PHE A 556 -16.55 -6.40 -20.08
CA PHE A 556 -17.51 -5.65 -19.26
C PHE A 556 -17.97 -4.32 -19.89
N HIS A 557 -17.39 -3.88 -21.00
CA HIS A 557 -17.71 -2.60 -21.64
C HIS A 557 -19.00 -2.73 -22.48
N PRO A 558 -20.00 -1.84 -22.34
CA PRO A 558 -21.27 -1.93 -23.04
C PRO A 558 -21.12 -1.98 -24.57
N LYS A 559 -20.14 -1.26 -25.13
CA LYS A 559 -19.88 -1.23 -26.59
C LYS A 559 -19.34 -2.54 -27.19
N THR A 560 -19.00 -3.54 -26.38
CA THR A 560 -18.53 -4.86 -26.83
C THR A 560 -19.51 -5.99 -26.49
N LYS A 561 -20.63 -5.67 -25.83
CA LYS A 561 -21.75 -6.58 -25.61
C LYS A 561 -22.74 -6.46 -26.76
N HIS A 562 -22.45 -7.10 -27.89
CA HIS A 562 -23.53 -7.43 -28.82
C HIS A 562 -24.21 -8.70 -28.31
N SER A 563 -25.46 -8.58 -27.88
CA SER A 563 -26.29 -9.76 -27.67
C SER A 563 -26.52 -10.43 -29.01
N THR A 564 -26.07 -11.67 -29.16
CA THR A 564 -26.35 -12.47 -30.36
C THR A 564 -27.87 -12.68 -30.50
N GLY A 565 -28.36 -12.94 -31.72
CA GLY A 565 -29.79 -13.22 -31.95
C GLY A 565 -30.35 -14.29 -31.00
N ALA A 566 -29.57 -15.35 -30.73
CA ALA A 566 -29.90 -16.40 -29.78
C ALA A 566 -30.07 -15.90 -28.33
N GLN A 567 -29.16 -15.05 -27.85
CA GLN A 567 -29.22 -14.47 -26.49
C GLN A 567 -30.39 -13.50 -26.34
N ARG A 568 -30.68 -12.71 -27.38
CA ARG A 568 -31.86 -11.83 -27.40
C ARG A 568 -33.14 -12.65 -27.32
N LEU A 569 -33.25 -13.70 -28.13
CA LEU A 569 -34.42 -14.57 -28.13
C LEU A 569 -34.62 -15.26 -26.79
N ASP A 570 -33.56 -15.76 -26.16
CA ASP A 570 -33.62 -16.37 -24.83
C ASP A 570 -34.14 -15.38 -23.78
N LYS A 571 -33.64 -14.14 -23.76
CA LYS A 571 -34.13 -13.09 -22.86
C LYS A 571 -35.61 -12.78 -23.07
N VAL A 572 -36.07 -12.75 -24.32
CA VAL A 572 -37.48 -12.55 -24.66
C VAL A 572 -38.32 -13.72 -24.15
N LYS A 573 -37.95 -14.97 -24.46
CA LYS A 573 -38.69 -16.17 -24.04
C LYS A 573 -38.74 -16.34 -22.51
N THR A 574 -37.70 -15.88 -21.80
CA THR A 574 -37.60 -15.98 -20.34
C THR A 574 -38.06 -14.71 -19.61
N ASN A 575 -38.60 -13.71 -20.32
CA ASN A 575 -39.00 -12.41 -19.77
C ASN A 575 -37.90 -11.69 -18.96
N GLN A 576 -36.63 -11.90 -19.32
CA GLN A 576 -35.53 -11.15 -18.74
C GLN A 576 -35.52 -9.70 -19.24
N PRO A 577 -35.01 -8.75 -18.44
CA PRO A 577 -34.84 -7.37 -18.89
C PRO A 577 -33.95 -7.28 -20.14
N LEU A 578 -34.44 -6.58 -21.17
CA LEU A 578 -33.71 -6.26 -22.38
C LEU A 578 -33.16 -4.83 -22.29
N THR A 579 -31.93 -4.61 -22.75
CA THR A 579 -31.34 -3.28 -22.88
C THR A 579 -31.42 -2.76 -24.32
N LEU A 580 -31.13 -1.48 -24.52
CA LEU A 580 -31.16 -0.85 -25.83
C LEU A 580 -30.07 -1.43 -26.75
N GLY A 581 -28.90 -1.73 -26.19
CA GLY A 581 -27.81 -2.44 -26.87
C GLY A 581 -28.12 -3.90 -27.21
N ASP A 582 -29.10 -4.52 -26.52
CA ASP A 582 -29.59 -5.84 -26.93
C ASP A 582 -30.38 -5.77 -28.24
N VAL A 583 -31.04 -4.64 -28.56
CA VAL A 583 -31.99 -4.52 -29.68
C VAL A 583 -31.52 -3.67 -30.85
N ARG A 584 -30.56 -2.75 -30.65
CA ARG A 584 -29.97 -1.97 -31.75
C ARG A 584 -28.55 -1.52 -31.43
N GLU A 585 -27.84 -1.09 -32.45
CA GLU A 585 -26.56 -0.42 -32.28
C GLU A 585 -26.74 0.96 -31.62
N LEU A 586 -25.93 1.23 -30.59
CA LEU A 586 -25.96 2.47 -29.84
C LEU A 586 -25.17 3.57 -30.56
N ARG A 587 -25.75 4.76 -30.68
CA ARG A 587 -25.06 5.94 -31.22
C ARG A 587 -24.07 6.52 -30.21
N GLU A 588 -23.15 7.35 -30.69
CA GLU A 588 -22.18 8.02 -29.81
C GLU A 588 -22.91 8.92 -28.80
N GLY A 589 -22.65 8.71 -27.50
CA GLY A 589 -23.31 9.42 -26.40
C GLY A 589 -24.65 8.84 -25.95
N GLU A 590 -25.15 7.77 -26.59
CA GLU A 590 -26.42 7.15 -26.22
C GLU A 590 -26.26 6.16 -25.05
N PRO A 591 -27.04 6.31 -23.95
CA PRO A 591 -26.94 5.40 -22.81
C PRO A 591 -27.60 4.04 -23.10
N ASP A 592 -26.93 2.96 -22.72
CA ASP A 592 -27.52 1.61 -22.75
C ASP A 592 -28.51 1.45 -21.58
N ARG A 593 -29.80 1.51 -21.89
CA ARG A 593 -30.90 1.53 -20.92
C ARG A 593 -31.84 0.35 -21.14
N VAL A 594 -32.62 0.00 -20.12
CA VAL A 594 -33.69 -1.01 -20.26
C VAL A 594 -34.75 -0.51 -21.25
N VAL A 595 -35.21 -1.40 -22.13
CA VAL A 595 -36.30 -1.16 -23.08
C VAL A 595 -37.58 -1.86 -22.63
N HIS A 596 -38.74 -1.33 -23.04
CA HIS A 596 -40.02 -1.87 -22.60
C HIS A 596 -40.43 -3.04 -23.49
N GLN A 597 -40.94 -4.12 -22.89
CA GLN A 597 -41.62 -5.18 -23.62
C GLN A 597 -43.11 -4.88 -23.64
N THR A 598 -43.72 -4.83 -24.82
CA THR A 598 -45.16 -4.62 -25.01
C THR A 598 -45.85 -5.96 -25.31
N HIS A 599 -47.18 -5.96 -25.39
CA HIS A 599 -47.93 -7.14 -25.79
C HIS A 599 -47.64 -7.56 -27.25
N LEU A 600 -47.21 -6.65 -28.12
CA LEU A 600 -46.88 -6.93 -29.54
C LEU A 600 -45.38 -7.13 -29.80
N GLY A 601 -44.49 -6.56 -28.97
CA GLY A 601 -43.05 -6.60 -29.26
C GLY A 601 -42.17 -5.96 -28.18
N VAL A 602 -41.16 -5.22 -28.63
CA VAL A 602 -40.27 -4.38 -27.81
C VAL A 602 -40.42 -2.93 -28.25
N CYS A 603 -40.40 -2.00 -27.29
CA CYS A 603 -40.51 -0.57 -27.50
C CYS A 603 -39.21 0.12 -27.07
N VAL A 604 -38.55 0.77 -28.03
CA VAL A 604 -37.33 1.54 -27.79
C VAL A 604 -37.59 3.01 -27.46
N HIS A 605 -38.82 3.38 -27.09
CA HIS A 605 -39.13 4.72 -26.59
C HIS A 605 -38.37 5.02 -25.29
N ASN A 606 -37.95 6.28 -25.11
CA ASN A 606 -37.25 6.70 -23.89
C ASN A 606 -38.24 7.32 -22.88
N PHE A 607 -38.89 6.46 -22.10
CA PHE A 607 -39.86 6.88 -21.08
C PHE A 607 -39.25 7.71 -19.93
N ALA A 608 -37.93 7.73 -19.77
CA ALA A 608 -37.28 8.59 -18.79
C ALA A 608 -37.23 10.06 -19.24
N TYR A 609 -37.42 10.35 -20.53
CA TYR A 609 -37.36 11.70 -21.08
C TYR A 609 -38.75 12.27 -21.38
N GLU A 610 -39.64 11.47 -21.97
CA GLU A 610 -40.97 11.92 -22.35
C GLU A 610 -42.01 10.78 -22.32
N PRO A 611 -43.31 11.07 -22.08
CA PRO A 611 -44.37 10.07 -22.18
C PRO A 611 -44.55 9.59 -23.63
N CYS A 612 -45.27 8.48 -23.83
CA CYS A 612 -45.48 7.91 -25.16
C CYS A 612 -46.27 8.88 -26.08
N PRO A 613 -45.70 9.38 -27.19
CA PRO A 613 -46.37 10.33 -28.08
C PRO A 613 -47.50 9.70 -28.92
N LYS A 614 -47.53 8.36 -28.97
CA LYS A 614 -48.50 7.54 -29.71
C LYS A 614 -49.64 7.01 -28.81
N MET A 615 -49.60 7.26 -27.50
CA MET A 615 -50.62 6.82 -26.53
C MET A 615 -51.01 5.33 -26.65
N GLY A 616 -50.03 4.45 -26.85
CA GLY A 616 -50.27 3.01 -26.99
C GLY A 616 -50.69 2.53 -28.39
N ALA A 617 -50.76 3.40 -29.40
CA ALA A 617 -50.95 3.02 -30.80
C ALA A 617 -49.68 2.38 -31.40
N CYS A 618 -49.31 1.19 -30.90
CA CYS A 618 -48.04 0.52 -31.21
C CYS A 618 -47.91 0.13 -32.69
N LEU A 619 -49.00 -0.31 -33.34
CA LEU A 619 -49.01 -0.64 -34.78
C LEU A 619 -48.79 0.58 -35.70
N ASP A 620 -48.88 1.79 -35.16
CA ASP A 620 -48.62 3.04 -35.87
C ASP A 620 -47.23 3.62 -35.58
N CYS A 621 -46.44 2.95 -34.74
CA CYS A 621 -45.19 3.48 -34.20
C CYS A 621 -43.96 2.76 -34.78
N GLY A 622 -43.02 3.53 -35.34
CA GLY A 622 -41.76 2.98 -35.84
C GLY A 622 -40.77 2.55 -34.76
N LEU A 623 -41.07 2.81 -33.48
CA LEU A 623 -40.27 2.36 -32.34
C LEU A 623 -40.68 0.97 -31.83
N LEU A 624 -41.67 0.34 -32.46
CA LEU A 624 -42.06 -1.05 -32.20
C LEU A 624 -41.15 -1.99 -33.01
N GLY A 625 -40.49 -2.90 -32.32
CA GLY A 625 -39.75 -4.02 -32.92
C GLY A 625 -40.34 -5.36 -32.48
N CYS A 626 -40.50 -6.30 -33.38
CA CYS A 626 -40.97 -7.66 -33.08
C CYS A 626 -39.82 -8.65 -33.25
N VAL A 627 -39.65 -9.59 -32.31
CA VAL A 627 -38.51 -10.53 -32.32
C VAL A 627 -38.96 -11.85 -32.94
N LYS A 628 -38.29 -12.28 -34.02
CA LYS A 628 -38.57 -13.56 -34.69
C LYS A 628 -38.33 -14.73 -33.72
N GLY A 629 -39.30 -15.65 -33.64
CA GLY A 629 -39.28 -16.80 -32.74
C GLY A 629 -39.89 -16.53 -31.35
N ASP A 630 -40.39 -15.32 -31.09
CA ASP A 630 -41.28 -15.04 -29.95
C ASP A 630 -42.71 -15.50 -30.28
N ASP A 631 -42.99 -16.76 -29.97
CA ASP A 631 -44.26 -17.41 -30.28
C ASP A 631 -45.46 -16.75 -29.58
N VAL A 632 -45.23 -16.13 -28.41
CA VAL A 632 -46.27 -15.46 -27.63
C VAL A 632 -46.71 -14.17 -28.30
N LYS A 633 -45.77 -13.29 -28.64
CA LYS A 633 -46.10 -12.00 -29.26
C LYS A 633 -46.56 -12.15 -30.71
N LEU A 634 -46.09 -13.17 -31.42
CA LEU A 634 -46.66 -13.54 -32.72
C LEU A 634 -48.13 -13.99 -32.58
N GLY A 635 -48.46 -14.75 -31.55
CA GLY A 635 -49.85 -15.08 -31.21
C GLY A 635 -50.70 -13.82 -30.96
N ASN A 636 -50.21 -12.91 -30.13
CA ASN A 636 -50.91 -11.65 -29.85
C ASN A 636 -51.10 -10.78 -31.12
N LEU A 637 -50.13 -10.76 -32.04
CA LEU A 637 -50.29 -10.06 -33.33
C LEU A 637 -51.40 -10.68 -34.17
N LYS A 638 -51.54 -12.01 -34.20
CA LYS A 638 -52.63 -12.69 -34.92
C LYS A 638 -54.00 -12.39 -34.33
N GLU A 639 -54.09 -12.33 -33.00
CA GLU A 639 -55.33 -11.90 -32.31
C GLU A 639 -55.69 -10.45 -32.65
N GLU A 640 -54.70 -9.54 -32.64
CA GLU A 640 -54.90 -8.13 -33.01
C GLU A 640 -55.33 -7.99 -34.48
N ARG A 641 -54.75 -8.78 -35.39
CA ARG A 641 -55.18 -8.86 -36.80
C ARG A 641 -56.66 -9.25 -36.90
N ASP A 642 -57.07 -10.28 -36.18
CA ASP A 642 -58.43 -10.80 -36.25
C ASP A 642 -59.46 -9.77 -35.68
N ASP A 643 -59.10 -9.05 -34.61
CA ASP A 643 -59.89 -7.91 -34.10
C ASP A 643 -59.99 -6.77 -35.13
N LEU A 644 -58.86 -6.44 -35.78
CA LEU A 644 -58.81 -5.40 -36.80
C LEU A 644 -59.70 -5.74 -38.00
N LYS A 645 -59.73 -7.00 -38.45
CA LYS A 645 -60.65 -7.46 -39.52
C LYS A 645 -62.11 -7.26 -39.12
N LEU A 646 -62.50 -7.72 -37.93
CA LEU A 646 -63.87 -7.57 -37.43
C LEU A 646 -64.29 -6.09 -37.33
N ARG A 647 -63.37 -5.22 -36.92
CA ARG A 647 -63.64 -3.77 -36.81
C ARG A 647 -63.68 -3.11 -38.18
N LEU A 648 -62.86 -3.54 -39.13
CA LEU A 648 -62.88 -3.06 -40.50
C LEU A 648 -64.22 -3.43 -41.16
N ASP A 649 -64.69 -4.67 -41.03
CA ASP A 649 -66.00 -5.10 -41.55
C ASP A 649 -67.14 -4.22 -41.04
N LYS A 650 -67.15 -3.93 -39.73
CA LYS A 650 -68.13 -3.03 -39.12
C LYS A 650 -68.02 -1.60 -39.65
N ALA A 651 -66.81 -1.12 -39.92
CA ALA A 651 -66.58 0.21 -40.47
C ALA A 651 -67.02 0.29 -41.94
N LEU A 652 -66.78 -0.74 -42.75
CA LEU A 652 -67.24 -0.86 -44.14
C LEU A 652 -68.78 -0.96 -44.22
N ASP A 653 -69.41 -1.76 -43.34
CA ASP A 653 -70.88 -1.80 -43.22
C ASP A 653 -71.45 -0.44 -42.84
N ALA A 654 -70.87 0.26 -41.86
CA ALA A 654 -71.29 1.61 -41.49
C ALA A 654 -71.05 2.64 -42.62
N GLN A 655 -69.99 2.47 -43.42
CA GLN A 655 -69.71 3.28 -44.60
C GLN A 655 -70.76 3.05 -45.69
N SER A 656 -71.19 1.81 -45.92
CA SER A 656 -72.28 1.49 -46.87
C SER A 656 -73.61 2.14 -46.49
N ARG A 657 -73.77 2.49 -45.20
CA ARG A 657 -74.93 3.19 -44.64
C ARG A 657 -74.73 4.71 -44.52
N ASP A 658 -73.67 5.25 -45.14
CA ASP A 658 -73.30 6.68 -45.12
C ASP A 658 -73.18 7.29 -43.71
N VAL A 659 -72.77 6.48 -42.72
CA VAL A 659 -72.55 6.97 -41.36
C VAL A 659 -71.35 7.93 -41.33
N PHE A 660 -71.57 9.14 -40.79
CA PHE A 660 -70.54 10.16 -40.67
C PHE A 660 -69.27 9.62 -39.98
N GLY A 661 -68.11 9.77 -40.63
CA GLY A 661 -66.81 9.32 -40.12
C GLY A 661 -66.46 7.84 -40.36
N ALA A 662 -67.37 7.05 -40.95
CA ALA A 662 -67.14 5.63 -41.22
C ALA A 662 -66.06 5.40 -42.29
N SER A 663 -66.05 6.18 -43.37
CA SER A 663 -65.02 6.10 -44.44
C SER A 663 -63.59 6.32 -43.90
N GLU A 664 -63.39 7.34 -43.07
CA GLU A 664 -62.09 7.63 -42.44
C GLU A 664 -61.69 6.54 -41.42
N SER A 665 -62.66 5.96 -40.73
CA SER A 665 -62.44 4.84 -39.81
C SER A 665 -62.04 3.57 -40.55
N ALA A 666 -62.69 3.26 -41.67
CA ALA A 666 -62.35 2.14 -42.53
C ALA A 666 -60.92 2.29 -43.06
N LYS A 667 -60.56 3.46 -43.61
CA LYS A 667 -59.19 3.76 -44.06
C LYS A 667 -58.13 3.49 -43.00
N LYS A 668 -58.31 4.03 -41.79
CA LYS A 668 -57.35 3.86 -40.69
C LYS A 668 -57.24 2.41 -40.21
N LEU A 669 -58.34 1.67 -40.22
CA LEU A 669 -58.35 0.26 -39.83
C LEU A 669 -57.67 -0.60 -40.89
N SER A 670 -57.91 -0.34 -42.18
CA SER A 670 -57.20 -1.01 -43.29
C SER A 670 -55.69 -0.80 -43.23
N GLU A 671 -55.23 0.44 -43.00
CA GLU A 671 -53.79 0.73 -42.87
C GLU A 671 -53.15 -0.02 -41.68
N LYS A 672 -53.86 -0.12 -40.55
CA LYS A 672 -53.39 -0.88 -39.37
C LYS A 672 -53.35 -2.38 -39.62
N LEU A 673 -54.40 -2.90 -40.27
CA LEU A 673 -54.50 -4.31 -40.62
C LEU A 673 -53.34 -4.70 -41.54
N TYR A 674 -53.08 -3.91 -42.58
CA TYR A 674 -51.97 -4.13 -43.51
C TYR A 674 -50.63 -4.20 -42.79
N LYS A 675 -50.34 -3.26 -41.88
CA LYS A 675 -49.10 -3.29 -41.09
C LYS A 675 -49.00 -4.51 -40.19
N CYS A 676 -50.12 -4.88 -39.56
CA CYS A 676 -50.18 -6.06 -38.69
C CYS A 676 -49.87 -7.34 -39.48
N GLU A 677 -50.48 -7.49 -40.66
CA GLU A 677 -50.26 -8.66 -41.53
C GLU A 677 -48.86 -8.69 -42.11
N ALA A 678 -48.32 -7.54 -42.54
CA ALA A 678 -46.94 -7.44 -43.00
C ALA A 678 -45.93 -7.85 -41.91
N LEU A 679 -46.17 -7.46 -40.65
CA LEU A 679 -45.37 -7.91 -39.51
C LEU A 679 -45.48 -9.43 -39.31
N ILE A 680 -46.69 -9.99 -39.34
CA ILE A 680 -46.93 -11.44 -39.20
C ILE A 680 -46.21 -12.21 -40.30
N LEU A 681 -46.40 -11.85 -41.57
CA LEU A 681 -45.75 -12.48 -42.72
C LEU A 681 -44.24 -12.47 -42.59
N THR A 682 -43.66 -11.32 -42.25
CA THR A 682 -42.20 -11.17 -42.08
C THR A 682 -41.69 -12.02 -40.91
N LEU A 683 -42.46 -12.10 -39.82
CA LEU A 683 -42.15 -12.94 -38.66
C LEU A 683 -42.42 -14.43 -38.91
N GLU A 684 -43.14 -14.81 -39.97
CA GLU A 684 -43.37 -16.20 -40.36
C GLU A 684 -42.40 -16.66 -41.46
N ASP A 685 -41.77 -15.74 -42.19
CA ASP A 685 -40.79 -16.06 -43.23
C ASP A 685 -39.66 -16.97 -42.66
N PRO A 686 -39.51 -18.20 -43.18
CA PRO A 686 -38.48 -19.13 -42.73
C PRO A 686 -37.06 -18.68 -43.07
N LYS A 687 -36.88 -17.71 -43.98
CA LYS A 687 -35.58 -17.12 -44.30
C LYS A 687 -35.07 -16.16 -43.23
N LEU A 688 -35.95 -15.65 -42.36
CA LEU A 688 -35.58 -14.76 -41.27
C LEU A 688 -35.09 -15.57 -40.05
N GLU A 689 -33.86 -15.33 -39.62
CA GLU A 689 -33.26 -16.03 -38.48
C GLU A 689 -33.97 -15.72 -37.16
N ASN A 690 -34.10 -16.75 -36.31
CA ASN A 690 -34.62 -16.61 -34.96
C ASN A 690 -33.78 -15.63 -34.12
N GLY A 691 -34.47 -14.69 -33.47
CA GLY A 691 -33.85 -13.59 -32.73
C GLY A 691 -33.60 -12.32 -33.56
N ALA A 692 -33.84 -12.33 -34.87
CA ALA A 692 -33.87 -11.10 -35.68
C ALA A 692 -35.01 -10.18 -35.23
N ILE A 693 -34.86 -8.88 -35.46
CA ILE A 693 -35.88 -7.88 -35.12
C ILE A 693 -36.49 -7.31 -36.39
N VAL A 694 -37.82 -7.35 -36.47
CA VAL A 694 -38.62 -6.71 -37.51
C VAL A 694 -39.16 -5.40 -36.95
N TRP A 695 -38.71 -4.28 -37.49
CA TRP A 695 -39.19 -2.95 -37.08
C TRP A 695 -40.44 -2.57 -37.85
N ASN A 696 -41.39 -1.96 -37.16
CA ASN A 696 -42.60 -1.45 -37.78
C ASN A 696 -42.34 -0.11 -38.50
N ALA A 697 -43.22 0.26 -39.45
CA ALA A 697 -43.17 1.54 -40.15
C ALA A 697 -43.99 2.62 -39.42
N ASP A 698 -43.39 3.80 -39.23
CA ASP A 698 -44.09 4.95 -38.62
C ASP A 698 -45.00 5.63 -39.64
N ASN A 699 -46.25 5.90 -39.28
CA ASN A 699 -47.17 6.71 -40.12
C ASN A 699 -47.08 8.22 -39.85
N GLY A 700 -46.13 8.64 -39.01
CA GLY A 700 -45.95 10.03 -38.62
C GLY A 700 -47.01 10.57 -37.65
N TRP A 701 -48.07 9.84 -37.32
CA TRP A 701 -49.17 10.31 -36.47
C TRP A 701 -48.73 10.48 -35.01
N THR A 702 -49.05 11.60 -34.35
CA THR A 702 -48.93 11.77 -32.88
C THR A 702 -50.08 12.63 -32.38
N LEU A 703 -50.38 12.58 -31.08
CA LEU A 703 -51.41 13.44 -30.49
C LEU A 703 -51.12 14.93 -30.75
N THR A 704 -49.87 15.34 -30.61
CA THR A 704 -49.42 16.72 -30.85
C THR A 704 -49.57 17.14 -32.30
N LYS A 705 -49.19 16.27 -33.26
CA LYS A 705 -49.36 16.56 -34.69
C LYS A 705 -50.84 16.64 -35.07
N ASN A 706 -51.67 15.75 -34.51
CA ASN A 706 -53.11 15.78 -34.75
C ASN A 706 -53.75 17.06 -34.18
N ALA A 707 -53.40 17.45 -32.95
CA ALA A 707 -53.88 18.68 -32.34
C ALA A 707 -53.43 19.93 -33.12
N ALA A 708 -52.18 19.97 -33.59
CA ALA A 708 -51.66 21.04 -34.43
C ALA A 708 -52.40 21.13 -35.78
N ALA A 709 -52.68 20.00 -36.42
CA ALA A 709 -53.49 19.95 -37.65
C ALA A 709 -54.93 20.43 -37.41
N MET A 710 -55.59 19.99 -36.33
CA MET A 710 -56.94 20.44 -35.97
C MET A 710 -57.00 21.94 -35.62
N SER A 711 -55.89 22.51 -35.14
CA SER A 711 -55.77 23.94 -34.82
C SER A 711 -55.37 24.79 -36.03
N GLY A 712 -55.22 24.19 -37.22
CA GLY A 712 -54.79 24.86 -38.45
C GLY A 712 -53.34 25.37 -38.42
N LEU A 713 -52.53 24.90 -37.46
CA LEU A 713 -51.13 25.32 -37.29
C LEU A 713 -50.19 24.65 -38.29
N ILE A 714 -50.66 23.60 -38.96
CA ILE A 714 -49.95 22.85 -40.00
C ILE A 714 -50.97 22.54 -41.10
N GLU A 715 -50.68 22.86 -42.37
CA GLU A 715 -51.49 22.38 -43.49
C GLU A 715 -51.45 20.85 -43.51
N VAL A 716 -52.60 20.18 -43.70
CA VAL A 716 -52.66 18.74 -43.99
C VAL A 716 -52.15 18.51 -45.41
N LYS A 717 -50.86 18.77 -45.64
CA LYS A 717 -50.10 18.18 -46.71
C LYS A 717 -49.33 17.03 -46.11
N VAL A 718 -49.45 15.89 -46.78
CA VAL A 718 -48.59 14.71 -46.68
C VAL A 718 -47.20 15.17 -46.23
N ILE A 719 -46.78 14.73 -45.05
CA ILE A 719 -45.50 15.14 -44.44
C ILE A 719 -44.39 14.56 -45.33
N GLU A 720 -43.89 15.37 -46.25
CA GLU A 720 -42.62 15.13 -46.94
C GLU A 720 -41.48 15.32 -45.92
N GLY A 721 -41.02 14.19 -45.40
CA GLY A 721 -39.71 14.06 -44.75
C GLY A 721 -38.90 13.00 -45.47
N ASN A 722 -38.05 13.45 -46.40
CA ASN A 722 -37.02 12.70 -47.15
C ASN A 722 -37.48 11.56 -48.08
N GLN A 723 -37.72 11.96 -49.34
CA GLN A 723 -37.38 11.27 -50.60
C GLN A 723 -37.08 9.76 -50.52
N THR A 724 -38.12 8.93 -50.66
CA THR A 724 -38.34 7.91 -51.71
C THR A 724 -39.42 6.94 -51.24
N GLN A 725 -40.70 7.29 -51.38
CA GLN A 725 -41.79 6.32 -51.51
C GLN A 725 -43.10 7.04 -51.87
N GLU A 726 -43.89 6.36 -52.71
CA GLU A 726 -45.12 6.80 -53.38
C GLU A 726 -46.20 7.30 -52.40
N GLY A 727 -47.16 8.07 -52.91
CA GLY A 727 -48.25 8.65 -52.11
C GLY A 727 -48.97 7.61 -51.25
N LEU A 728 -49.52 8.06 -50.11
CA LEU A 728 -50.31 7.19 -49.22
C LEU A 728 -51.37 6.42 -50.05
N PRO A 729 -51.37 5.09 -50.00
CA PRO A 729 -52.30 4.29 -50.79
C PRO A 729 -53.74 4.65 -50.44
N SER A 730 -54.60 4.72 -51.46
CA SER A 730 -56.04 4.84 -51.27
C SER A 730 -56.57 3.63 -50.50
N LEU A 731 -57.79 3.72 -49.96
CA LEU A 731 -58.42 2.56 -49.32
C LEU A 731 -58.45 1.36 -50.28
N ASP A 732 -58.73 1.60 -51.57
CA ASP A 732 -58.73 0.58 -52.61
C ASP A 732 -57.33 -0.02 -52.83
N ASP A 733 -56.27 0.81 -52.79
CA ASP A 733 -54.89 0.33 -52.90
C ASP A 733 -54.47 -0.52 -51.68
N VAL A 734 -54.89 -0.15 -50.47
CA VAL A 734 -54.61 -0.93 -49.26
C VAL A 734 -55.38 -2.24 -49.27
N LEU A 735 -56.65 -2.22 -49.69
CA LEU A 735 -57.45 -3.44 -49.82
C LEU A 735 -56.86 -4.41 -50.86
N ALA A 736 -56.39 -3.89 -52.00
CA ALA A 736 -55.69 -4.70 -53.01
C ALA A 736 -54.40 -5.34 -52.45
N LEU A 737 -53.62 -4.60 -51.66
CA LEU A 737 -52.42 -5.13 -51.01
C LEU A 737 -52.73 -6.17 -49.92
N LEU A 738 -53.85 -6.03 -49.23
CA LEU A 738 -54.34 -7.03 -48.26
C LEU A 738 -54.75 -8.32 -48.98
N ASP A 739 -55.45 -8.21 -50.11
CA ASP A 739 -55.82 -9.37 -50.93
C ASP A 739 -54.58 -10.12 -51.47
N GLU A 740 -53.50 -9.41 -51.81
CA GLU A 740 -52.22 -10.03 -52.19
C GLU A 740 -51.53 -10.79 -51.04
N ILE A 741 -51.75 -10.37 -49.79
CA ILE A 741 -51.21 -11.00 -48.60
C ILE A 741 -52.02 -12.25 -48.20
N GLU A 742 -53.33 -12.25 -48.45
CA GLU A 742 -54.24 -13.37 -48.14
C GLU A 742 -54.28 -14.48 -49.21
N GLY A 743 -53.70 -14.25 -50.40
CA GLY A 743 -53.71 -15.14 -51.57
C GLY A 743 -52.87 -16.41 -51.51
#